data_AF-A0A285MHN8-F1
#
_entry.id   AF-A0A285MHN8-F1
#
_cell.length_a   1.000
_cell.length_b   1.000
_cell.length_c   1.000
_cell.angle_alpha   90.00
_cell.angle_beta   90.00
_cell.angle_gamma   90.00
#
_symmetry.space_group_name_H-M   'P 1'
#
loop_
_entity.id
_entity.type
_entity.pdbx_description
1 polymer ?
#
loop_
_entity_poly.entity_id
_entity_poly.type
_entity_poly.pdbx_seq_one_letter_code
_entity_poly.pdbx_strand_id
1 'polypeptide(L)'
;MQLGNLHPLFVHLPIGILVLAFLMELYYAKKPAPKDNGTILFALGIGALSALFSVASGWFLGENGGYDEVLLSRHKWIAIAFAVGALLLFFLKKSTHAKTQKVYLPAFVLVLVLLTLTGHYGGSLTHGEDFLFQEKYTEPIIENVDEAKVYAEIIQPILQKKCVSCHNSSKAKGGLLLASKNDLLTGGDSGSLLDAEEGGKPSLLMHRLYLPIAEKEHMPPKGKVQLTSDEMLLLEWWMKNENCFDCITKDLLVDDKLDGILASLEKDTSLHALIAEKVDEVPAEYLVSLAKQNISAQLLSEEVPLLSVNLSHRKDLTEEDFELLKEFKENIVEMNLGYANLDNVLGKQLKKFKHLTKLQLQRTQITNDFVNILESLEYLESLNLYGTELDDSALEVFKKLENLKSLYVWQTKMSKEALAKFESQNNTVMVQSQVADSVFASSTLSPPTILADKEIFIDSVEVSIEQYFDGAKVYYITENSKNDTVPKEYTKPFYLKETSTLRAYTTLDGWEPSEVSTGDFLKSRVEVTNVSLARSPHPKYKGKGGKTLMDLKRGTTNFVDGNWLGFESEHMTATIEFKDQTMISNVSVGSLSIPNNWIFFPVGYTVWGSTDGDSFTKIKTVKLPIQRPSVIIERKAYNIDFDPIALKKVKLLVESPLKNPDWHAVPGGNSFIFLDELVFN
;
A
#
# COMPACT_ATOMS: atom_id res chain seq x y z
N MET A 1 19.82 -22.53 30.30
CA MET A 1 19.80 -23.21 28.98
C MET A 1 19.40 -24.65 29.23
N GLN A 2 18.25 -25.11 28.73
CA GLN A 2 17.87 -26.53 28.89
C GLN A 2 18.82 -27.38 28.04
N LEU A 3 19.47 -28.40 28.62
CA LEU A 3 20.43 -29.27 27.92
C LEU A 3 19.83 -29.90 26.65
N GLY A 4 18.51 -30.12 26.61
CA GLY A 4 17.81 -30.66 25.44
C GLY A 4 17.90 -29.79 24.18
N ASN A 5 18.05 -28.46 24.32
CA ASN A 5 18.16 -27.56 23.17
C ASN A 5 19.48 -27.73 22.40
N LEU A 6 20.47 -28.41 22.99
CA LEU A 6 21.73 -28.75 22.34
C LEU A 6 21.64 -30.02 21.49
N HIS A 7 20.53 -30.75 21.52
CA HIS A 7 20.40 -31.99 20.78
C HIS A 7 20.64 -31.82 19.26
N PRO A 8 20.06 -30.82 18.56
CA PRO A 8 20.36 -30.59 17.14
C PRO A 8 21.84 -30.32 16.86
N LEU A 9 22.57 -29.72 17.80
CA LEU A 9 24.01 -29.47 17.66
C LEU A 9 24.80 -30.79 17.67
N PHE A 10 24.47 -31.70 18.58
CA PHE A 10 25.24 -32.93 18.74
C PHE A 10 24.91 -34.00 17.69
N VAL A 11 23.70 -34.03 17.12
CA VAL A 11 23.31 -35.08 16.15
C VAL A 11 24.08 -35.03 14.84
N HIS A 12 24.53 -33.86 14.38
CA HIS A 12 25.24 -33.73 13.10
C HIS A 12 26.67 -34.29 13.13
N LEU A 13 27.32 -34.27 14.29
CA LEU A 13 28.70 -34.72 14.48
C LEU A 13 28.91 -36.23 14.22
N PRO A 14 28.18 -37.15 14.88
CA PRO A 14 28.40 -38.58 14.69
C PRO A 14 28.06 -39.04 13.26
N ILE A 15 27.08 -38.39 12.59
CA ILE A 15 26.70 -38.71 11.22
C ILE A 15 27.88 -38.49 10.27
N GLY A 16 28.39 -37.26 10.20
CA GLY A 16 29.47 -36.93 9.27
C GLY A 16 30.77 -37.70 9.57
N ILE A 17 31.13 -37.81 10.85
CA ILE A 17 32.39 -38.42 11.27
C ILE A 17 32.42 -39.92 11.00
N LEU A 18 31.33 -40.65 11.30
CA LEU A 18 31.28 -42.10 11.08
C LEU A 18 31.13 -42.47 9.60
N VAL A 19 30.39 -41.68 8.81
CA VAL A 19 30.32 -41.87 7.36
C VAL A 19 31.70 -41.64 6.74
N LEU A 20 32.40 -40.57 7.13
CA LEU A 20 33.77 -40.33 6.67
C LEU A 20 34.73 -41.46 7.07
N ALA A 21 34.66 -41.93 8.31
CA ALA A 21 35.47 -43.06 8.78
C ALA A 21 35.21 -44.34 7.95
N PHE A 22 33.96 -44.59 7.56
CA PHE A 22 33.62 -45.72 6.67
C PHE A 22 34.18 -45.54 5.26
N LEU A 23 34.07 -44.34 4.68
CA LEU A 23 34.66 -44.03 3.37
C LEU A 23 36.19 -44.21 3.39
N MET A 24 36.84 -43.84 4.49
CA MET A 24 38.27 -44.10 4.69
C MET A 24 38.60 -45.60 4.73
N GLU A 25 37.78 -46.42 5.41
CA GLU A 25 37.94 -47.88 5.40
C GLU A 25 37.81 -48.46 3.97
N LEU A 26 36.83 -48.00 3.19
CA LEU A 26 36.68 -48.42 1.79
C LEU A 26 37.86 -47.97 0.91
N TYR A 27 38.39 -46.77 1.15
CA TYR A 27 39.55 -46.25 0.43
C TYR A 27 40.81 -47.08 0.73
N TYR A 28 41.07 -47.38 2.00
CA TYR A 28 42.21 -48.20 2.43
C TYR A 28 42.03 -49.70 2.21
N ALA A 29 40.83 -50.17 1.86
CA ALA A 29 40.64 -51.53 1.35
C ALA A 29 41.25 -51.71 -0.05
N LYS A 30 41.41 -50.63 -0.84
CA LYS A 30 41.93 -50.65 -2.22
C LYS A 30 43.35 -50.10 -2.37
N LYS A 31 43.90 -49.49 -1.33
CA LYS A 31 45.25 -48.90 -1.30
C LYS A 31 46.03 -49.42 -0.09
N PRO A 32 47.37 -49.39 -0.10
CA PRO A 32 48.14 -49.76 1.09
C PRO A 32 47.68 -48.91 2.28
N ALA A 33 47.15 -49.59 3.31
CA ALA A 33 46.67 -48.95 4.53
C ALA A 33 47.84 -48.21 5.22
N PRO A 34 47.58 -47.08 5.90
CA PRO A 34 48.61 -46.39 6.67
C PRO A 34 49.17 -47.32 7.75
N LYS A 35 50.45 -47.14 8.12
CA LYS A 35 51.09 -47.98 9.15
C LYS A 35 50.43 -47.85 10.53
N ASP A 36 49.69 -46.77 10.78
CA ASP A 36 48.86 -46.62 11.95
C ASP A 36 47.36 -46.56 11.60
N ASN A 37 46.53 -47.13 12.46
CA ASN A 37 45.08 -46.97 12.40
C ASN A 37 44.63 -45.68 13.10
N GLY A 38 45.54 -44.76 13.40
CA GLY A 38 45.33 -43.64 14.32
C GLY A 38 44.23 -42.70 13.87
N THR A 39 44.17 -42.41 12.57
CA THR A 39 43.17 -41.47 12.03
C THR A 39 41.75 -42.04 12.10
N ILE A 40 41.55 -43.29 11.70
CA ILE A 40 40.23 -43.95 11.77
C ILE A 40 39.83 -44.17 13.23
N LEU A 41 40.76 -44.59 14.08
CA LEU A 41 40.50 -44.79 15.50
C LEU A 41 40.10 -43.49 16.20
N PHE A 42 40.74 -42.37 15.85
CA PHE A 42 40.36 -41.03 16.32
C PHE A 42 38.96 -40.66 15.86
N ALA A 43 38.64 -40.83 14.57
CA ALA A 43 37.31 -40.57 14.02
C ALA A 43 36.22 -41.42 14.71
N LEU A 44 36.45 -42.72 14.88
CA LEU A 44 35.52 -43.60 15.62
C LEU A 44 35.35 -43.16 17.08
N GLY A 45 36.43 -42.72 17.74
CA GLY A 45 36.38 -42.22 19.12
C GLY A 45 35.54 -40.95 19.27
N ILE A 46 35.75 -39.96 18.41
CA ILE A 46 34.96 -38.72 18.40
C ILE A 46 33.51 -38.97 17.96
N GLY A 47 33.31 -39.85 16.98
CA GLY A 47 31.98 -40.29 16.53
C GLY A 47 31.19 -40.97 17.65
N ALA A 48 31.81 -41.88 18.40
CA ALA A 48 31.17 -42.53 19.55
C ALA A 48 30.88 -41.55 20.69
N LEU A 49 31.82 -40.65 21.02
CA LEU A 49 31.64 -39.65 22.07
C LEU A 49 30.48 -38.68 21.72
N SER A 50 30.43 -38.19 20.49
CA SER A 50 29.35 -37.32 20.03
C SER A 50 28.01 -38.04 19.98
N ALA A 51 27.95 -39.33 19.62
CA ALA A 51 26.73 -40.13 19.71
C ALA A 51 26.19 -40.24 21.14
N LEU A 52 27.08 -40.39 22.15
CA LEU A 52 26.68 -40.40 23.56
C LEU A 52 26.10 -39.05 24.00
N PHE A 53 26.71 -37.92 23.60
CA PHE A 53 26.16 -36.60 23.87
C PHE A 53 24.81 -36.36 23.18
N SER A 54 24.62 -36.89 21.97
CA SER A 54 23.33 -36.86 21.26
C SER A 54 22.24 -37.62 22.02
N VAL A 55 22.52 -38.82 22.53
CA VAL A 55 21.55 -39.59 23.34
C VAL A 55 21.25 -38.85 24.65
N ALA A 56 22.26 -38.33 25.34
CA ALA A 56 22.08 -37.62 26.60
C ALA A 56 21.24 -36.35 26.44
N SER A 57 21.56 -35.51 25.46
CA SER A 57 20.78 -34.30 25.14
C SER A 57 19.38 -34.63 24.62
N GLY A 58 19.22 -35.69 23.82
CA GLY A 58 17.93 -36.15 23.30
C GLY A 58 16.99 -36.64 24.39
N TRP A 59 17.52 -37.24 25.45
CA TRP A 59 16.73 -37.66 26.61
C TRP A 59 16.02 -36.46 27.28
N PHE A 60 16.76 -35.38 27.55
CA PHE A 60 16.20 -34.15 28.10
C PHE A 60 15.22 -33.46 27.13
N LEU A 61 15.43 -33.59 25.81
CA LEU A 61 14.53 -33.01 24.82
C LEU A 61 13.20 -33.77 24.75
N GLY A 62 13.21 -35.09 24.88
CA GLY A 62 12.01 -35.93 24.86
C GLY A 62 11.08 -35.71 26.05
N GLU A 63 11.61 -35.28 27.20
CA GLU A 63 10.82 -34.97 28.41
C GLU A 63 9.95 -33.71 28.25
N ASN A 64 10.20 -32.88 27.24
CA ASN A 64 9.41 -31.67 26.97
C ASN A 64 7.99 -31.96 26.42
N GLY A 65 7.66 -33.23 26.15
CA GLY A 65 6.34 -33.68 25.71
C GLY A 65 5.93 -33.25 24.29
N GLY A 66 4.74 -33.69 23.85
CA GLY A 66 4.14 -33.31 22.57
C GLY A 66 4.68 -34.02 21.34
N TYR A 67 5.42 -35.12 21.51
CA TYR A 67 5.82 -36.03 20.42
C TYR A 67 4.98 -37.30 20.48
N ASP A 68 4.78 -37.96 19.34
CA ASP A 68 4.18 -39.30 19.31
C ASP A 68 4.99 -40.29 20.18
N GLU A 69 4.32 -40.92 21.15
CA GLU A 69 4.98 -41.76 22.16
C GLU A 69 5.62 -43.02 21.55
N VAL A 70 4.99 -43.61 20.53
CA VAL A 70 5.48 -44.83 19.88
C VAL A 70 6.72 -44.51 19.05
N LEU A 71 6.66 -43.43 18.27
CA LEU A 71 7.74 -42.95 17.43
C LEU A 71 8.93 -42.47 18.27
N LEU A 72 8.68 -41.73 19.35
CA LEU A 72 9.71 -41.29 20.30
C LEU A 72 10.41 -42.48 20.95
N SER A 73 9.65 -43.49 21.39
CA SER A 73 10.20 -44.72 21.96
C SER A 73 11.08 -45.48 20.95
N ARG A 74 10.61 -45.64 19.70
CA ARG A 74 11.39 -46.27 18.63
C ARG A 74 12.70 -45.52 18.35
N HIS A 75 12.63 -44.20 18.15
CA HIS A 75 13.81 -43.37 17.91
C HIS A 75 14.83 -43.50 19.05
N LYS A 76 14.36 -43.40 20.29
CA LYS A 76 15.18 -43.49 21.51
C LYS A 76 15.96 -44.80 21.58
N TRP A 77 15.31 -45.95 21.39
CA TRP A 77 15.98 -47.25 21.50
C TRP A 77 16.94 -47.52 20.35
N ILE A 78 16.60 -47.10 19.13
CA ILE A 78 17.50 -47.23 17.97
C ILE A 78 18.72 -46.32 18.16
N ALA A 79 18.56 -45.09 18.66
CA ALA A 79 19.65 -44.17 18.96
C ALA A 79 20.61 -44.73 20.04
N ILE A 80 20.09 -45.38 21.08
CA ILE A 80 20.91 -46.06 22.09
C ILE A 80 21.68 -47.22 21.47
N ALA A 81 21.03 -48.06 20.66
CA ALA A 81 21.69 -49.16 19.96
C ALA A 81 22.79 -48.66 19.02
N PHE A 82 22.55 -47.57 18.29
CA PHE A 82 23.53 -46.88 17.46
C PHE A 82 24.74 -46.39 18.29
N ALA A 83 24.52 -45.69 19.41
CA ALA A 83 25.61 -45.17 20.24
C ALA A 83 26.47 -46.30 20.85
N VAL A 84 25.84 -47.38 21.32
CA VAL A 84 26.55 -48.58 21.79
C VAL A 84 27.34 -49.22 20.65
N GLY A 85 26.74 -49.34 19.47
CA GLY A 85 27.40 -49.86 18.27
C GLY A 85 28.63 -49.03 17.86
N ALA A 86 28.52 -47.70 17.85
CA ALA A 86 29.63 -46.80 17.56
C ALA A 86 30.78 -46.95 18.57
N LEU A 87 30.47 -47.12 19.86
CA LEU A 87 31.47 -47.39 20.89
C LEU A 87 32.13 -48.76 20.69
N LEU A 88 31.36 -49.79 20.32
CA LEU A 88 31.89 -51.12 20.02
C LEU A 88 32.82 -51.10 18.81
N LEU A 89 32.54 -50.31 17.77
CA LEU A 89 33.43 -50.16 16.60
C LEU A 89 34.82 -49.67 16.99
N PHE A 90 34.90 -48.71 17.92
CA PHE A 90 36.18 -48.23 18.44
C PHE A 90 37.00 -49.37 19.06
N PHE A 91 36.38 -50.19 19.91
CA PHE A 91 37.06 -51.32 20.55
C PHE A 91 37.40 -52.45 19.57
N LEU A 92 36.52 -52.74 18.60
CA LEU A 92 36.76 -53.73 17.55
C LEU A 92 37.94 -53.33 16.66
N LYS A 93 38.05 -52.04 16.29
CA LYS A 93 39.18 -51.52 15.51
C LYS A 93 40.49 -51.51 16.31
N LYS A 94 40.41 -51.26 17.62
CA LYS A 94 41.58 -51.28 18.52
C LYS A 94 42.11 -52.69 18.77
N SER A 95 41.26 -53.72 18.66
CA SER A 95 41.65 -55.11 18.93
C SER A 95 42.60 -55.68 17.87
N THR A 96 43.61 -56.42 18.34
CA THR A 96 44.56 -57.16 17.50
C THR A 96 44.14 -58.61 17.24
N HIS A 97 43.01 -59.06 17.81
CA HIS A 97 42.54 -60.43 17.66
C HIS A 97 41.93 -60.68 16.27
N ALA A 98 42.32 -61.77 15.60
CA ALA A 98 41.87 -62.09 14.24
C ALA A 98 40.35 -62.26 14.11
N LYS A 99 39.67 -62.81 15.13
CA LYS A 99 38.21 -62.96 15.14
C LYS A 99 37.48 -61.61 15.19
N THR A 100 37.96 -60.66 16.00
CA THR A 100 37.33 -59.34 16.12
C THR A 100 37.51 -58.50 14.86
N GLN A 101 38.63 -58.64 14.16
CA GLN A 101 38.88 -57.94 12.90
C GLN A 101 37.95 -58.40 11.76
N LYS A 102 37.56 -59.68 11.73
CA LYS A 102 36.57 -60.19 10.76
C LYS A 102 35.15 -59.65 11.00
N VAL A 103 34.81 -59.33 12.24
CA VAL A 103 33.48 -58.84 12.63
C VAL A 103 33.36 -57.32 12.50
N TYR A 104 34.48 -56.60 12.47
CA TYR A 104 34.51 -55.14 12.42
C TYR A 104 33.72 -54.55 11.25
N LEU A 105 33.98 -54.97 10.01
CA LEU A 105 33.34 -54.38 8.83
C LEU A 105 31.82 -54.68 8.78
N PRO A 106 31.35 -55.92 9.02
CA PRO A 106 29.92 -56.19 9.17
C PRO A 106 29.26 -55.37 10.29
N ALA A 107 29.93 -55.21 11.44
CA ALA A 107 29.44 -54.37 12.52
C ALA A 107 29.36 -52.90 12.11
N PHE A 108 30.29 -52.41 11.29
CA PHE A 108 30.28 -51.02 10.81
C PHE A 108 29.08 -50.80 9.87
N VAL A 109 28.83 -51.72 8.94
CA VAL A 109 27.64 -51.65 8.08
C VAL A 109 26.36 -51.64 8.92
N LEU A 110 26.27 -52.48 9.96
CA LEU A 110 25.13 -52.48 10.87
C LEU A 110 24.97 -51.13 11.60
N VAL A 111 26.06 -50.51 12.05
CA VAL A 111 26.02 -49.17 12.67
C VAL A 111 25.57 -48.10 11.67
N LEU A 112 25.94 -48.18 10.39
CA LEU A 112 25.44 -47.27 9.36
C LEU A 112 23.94 -47.45 9.07
N VAL A 113 23.45 -48.69 9.11
CA VAL A 113 22.00 -48.97 9.02
C VAL A 113 21.28 -48.36 10.22
N LEU A 114 21.79 -48.58 11.43
CA LEU A 114 21.23 -47.98 12.65
C LEU A 114 21.27 -46.45 12.60
N LEU A 115 22.37 -45.85 12.12
CA LEU A 115 22.50 -44.40 11.91
C LEU A 115 21.41 -43.87 10.98
N THR A 116 21.18 -44.57 9.87
CA THR A 116 20.14 -44.21 8.88
C THR A 116 18.74 -44.29 9.50
N LEU A 117 18.44 -45.37 10.23
CA LEU A 117 17.17 -45.53 10.93
C LEU A 117 16.98 -44.47 12.03
N THR A 118 18.02 -44.19 12.83
CA THR A 118 17.98 -43.12 13.85
C THR A 118 17.71 -41.77 13.21
N GLY A 119 18.38 -41.46 12.10
CA GLY A 119 18.15 -40.23 11.34
C GLY A 119 16.74 -40.13 10.77
N HIS A 120 16.23 -41.21 10.17
CA HIS A 120 14.86 -41.28 9.64
C HIS A 120 13.83 -40.99 10.73
N TYR A 121 13.83 -41.74 11.84
CA TYR A 121 12.87 -41.53 12.92
C TYR A 121 13.05 -40.19 13.64
N GLY A 122 14.27 -39.64 13.70
CA GLY A 122 14.52 -38.29 14.22
C GLY A 122 13.93 -37.20 13.32
N GLY A 123 14.03 -37.39 12.00
CA GLY A 123 13.35 -36.56 11.00
C GLY A 123 11.83 -36.66 11.13
N SER A 124 11.30 -37.86 11.26
CA SER A 124 9.85 -38.07 11.43
C SER A 124 9.29 -37.38 12.67
N LEU A 125 10.02 -37.40 13.80
CA LEU A 125 9.62 -36.69 15.04
C LEU A 125 9.59 -35.17 14.90
N THR A 126 10.37 -34.61 13.98
CA THR A 126 10.52 -33.16 13.82
C THR A 126 9.70 -32.60 12.67
N HIS A 127 9.43 -33.42 11.65
CA HIS A 127 8.84 -32.98 10.40
C HIS A 127 7.61 -33.80 9.93
N GLY A 128 7.25 -34.92 10.57
CA GLY A 128 6.12 -35.77 10.17
C GLY A 128 6.54 -37.14 9.60
N GLU A 129 5.68 -38.15 9.68
CA GLU A 129 5.99 -39.55 9.28
C GLU A 129 6.38 -39.74 7.80
N ASP A 130 6.15 -38.75 6.92
CA ASP A 130 6.48 -38.83 5.49
C ASP A 130 7.37 -37.70 4.97
N PHE A 131 8.03 -36.93 5.84
CA PHE A 131 8.78 -35.72 5.42
C PHE A 131 9.76 -35.90 4.24
N LEU A 132 10.39 -37.07 4.11
CA LEU A 132 11.33 -37.36 3.01
C LEU A 132 10.65 -37.62 1.66
N PHE A 133 9.37 -37.97 1.67
CA PHE A 133 8.59 -38.38 0.50
C PHE A 133 7.32 -37.55 0.31
N GLN A 134 7.01 -36.63 1.23
CA GLN A 134 5.86 -35.74 1.16
C GLN A 134 6.08 -34.68 0.08
N GLU A 135 5.08 -34.50 -0.77
CA GLU A 135 5.07 -33.36 -1.69
C GLU A 135 5.08 -32.06 -0.87
N LYS A 136 6.02 -31.18 -1.20
CA LYS A 136 6.11 -29.86 -0.56
C LYS A 136 4.78 -29.15 -0.78
N TYR A 137 4.16 -28.65 0.30
CA TYR A 137 2.95 -27.84 0.20
C TYR A 137 3.17 -26.73 -0.84
N THR A 138 2.35 -26.74 -1.88
CA THR A 138 2.37 -25.75 -2.95
C THR A 138 1.39 -24.65 -2.56
N GLU A 139 1.89 -23.43 -2.47
CA GLU A 139 1.05 -22.29 -2.16
C GLU A 139 0.08 -22.05 -3.33
N PRO A 140 -1.19 -21.74 -3.02
CA PRO A 140 -2.16 -21.39 -4.04
C PRO A 140 -1.76 -20.06 -4.68
N ILE A 141 -1.95 -19.97 -5.99
CA ILE A 141 -1.75 -18.74 -6.75
C ILE A 141 -3.11 -18.07 -6.86
N ILE A 142 -3.23 -16.87 -6.28
CA ILE A 142 -4.46 -16.08 -6.33
C ILE A 142 -4.41 -15.20 -7.58
N GLU A 143 -5.14 -15.56 -8.63
CA GLU A 143 -5.23 -14.74 -9.86
C GLU A 143 -6.18 -13.56 -9.71
N ASN A 144 -7.22 -13.72 -8.88
CA ASN A 144 -8.20 -12.69 -8.57
C ASN A 144 -8.58 -12.84 -7.10
N VAL A 145 -8.28 -11.83 -6.28
CA VAL A 145 -8.51 -11.93 -4.84
C VAL A 145 -9.99 -11.97 -4.48
N ASP A 146 -10.87 -11.37 -5.28
CA ASP A 146 -12.32 -11.36 -5.04
C ASP A 146 -12.93 -12.77 -5.11
N GLU A 147 -12.36 -13.64 -5.95
CA GLU A 147 -12.82 -15.02 -6.15
C GLU A 147 -12.06 -16.03 -5.28
N ALA A 148 -11.03 -15.59 -4.55
CA ALA A 148 -10.21 -16.45 -3.72
C ALA A 148 -11.02 -17.09 -2.58
N LYS A 149 -10.83 -18.39 -2.37
CA LYS A 149 -11.38 -19.13 -1.23
C LYS A 149 -10.64 -18.72 0.04
N VAL A 150 -11.38 -18.08 0.94
CA VAL A 150 -10.82 -17.45 2.14
C VAL A 150 -9.94 -18.41 2.95
N TYR A 151 -10.46 -19.60 3.28
CA TYR A 151 -9.65 -20.54 4.07
C TYR A 151 -8.54 -21.20 3.24
N ALA A 152 -8.88 -21.81 2.12
CA ALA A 152 -7.95 -22.64 1.35
C ALA A 152 -6.80 -21.83 0.75
N GLU A 153 -7.06 -20.60 0.32
CA GLU A 153 -6.11 -19.78 -0.44
C GLU A 153 -5.43 -18.69 0.38
N ILE A 154 -6.08 -18.18 1.45
CA ILE A 154 -5.54 -17.07 2.25
C ILE A 154 -5.09 -17.56 3.63
N ILE A 155 -5.95 -18.25 4.38
CA ILE A 155 -5.67 -18.62 5.78
C ILE A 155 -4.78 -19.86 5.91
N GLN A 156 -5.04 -20.92 5.14
CA GLN A 156 -4.31 -22.18 5.22
C GLN A 156 -2.80 -22.00 4.95
N PRO A 157 -2.35 -21.21 3.96
CA PRO A 157 -0.93 -20.94 3.77
C PRO A 157 -0.24 -20.33 5.01
N ILE A 158 -0.92 -19.42 5.71
CA ILE A 158 -0.42 -18.82 6.96
C ILE A 158 -0.26 -19.89 8.03
N LEU A 159 -1.29 -20.71 8.25
CA LEU A 159 -1.25 -21.80 9.24
C LEU A 159 -0.17 -22.83 8.90
N GLN A 160 -0.02 -23.18 7.62
CA GLN A 160 0.98 -24.14 7.15
C GLN A 160 2.41 -23.64 7.42
N LYS A 161 2.68 -22.36 7.14
CA LYS A 161 4.01 -21.75 7.34
C LYS A 161 4.37 -21.55 8.81
N LYS A 162 3.40 -21.14 9.63
CA LYS A 162 3.68 -20.62 11.00
C LYS A 162 3.35 -21.62 12.10
N CYS A 163 2.39 -22.52 11.87
CA CYS A 163 1.79 -23.33 12.94
C CYS A 163 2.05 -24.83 12.78
N VAL A 164 1.90 -25.40 11.57
CA VAL A 164 1.90 -26.86 11.32
C VAL A 164 3.23 -27.53 11.72
N SER A 165 4.36 -26.82 11.72
CA SER A 165 5.64 -27.38 12.18
C SER A 165 5.64 -27.88 13.64
N CYS A 166 4.71 -27.43 14.47
CA CYS A 166 4.55 -27.83 15.87
C CYS A 166 3.16 -28.42 16.22
N HIS A 167 2.25 -28.44 15.25
CA HIS A 167 0.85 -28.88 15.37
C HIS A 167 0.49 -29.81 14.21
N ASN A 168 1.18 -30.94 14.14
CA ASN A 168 1.01 -31.99 13.12
C ASN A 168 0.90 -33.37 13.76
N SER A 169 0.63 -34.39 12.95
CA SER A 169 0.39 -35.76 13.41
C SER A 169 1.53 -36.37 14.24
N SER A 170 2.78 -36.00 13.96
CA SER A 170 3.94 -36.51 14.70
C SER A 170 4.32 -35.64 15.90
N LYS A 171 3.84 -34.39 15.93
CA LYS A 171 4.10 -33.42 16.99
C LYS A 171 2.87 -32.54 17.24
N ALA A 172 2.09 -32.92 18.24
CA ALA A 172 0.83 -32.27 18.62
C ALA A 172 0.98 -31.55 19.97
N LYS A 173 1.56 -30.34 19.98
CA LYS A 173 1.68 -29.56 21.22
C LYS A 173 0.29 -29.14 21.73
N GLY A 174 0.00 -29.46 22.98
CA GLY A 174 -1.32 -29.20 23.60
C GLY A 174 -2.46 -29.95 22.92
N GLY A 175 -2.18 -31.14 22.36
CA GLY A 175 -3.16 -31.99 21.69
C GLY A 175 -3.68 -31.44 20.36
N LEU A 176 -3.18 -30.30 19.89
CA LEU A 176 -3.73 -29.58 18.74
C LEU A 176 -3.05 -29.98 17.42
N LEU A 177 -3.88 -30.31 16.43
CA LEU A 177 -3.51 -30.60 15.05
C LEU A 177 -4.07 -29.50 14.12
N LEU A 178 -3.27 -29.04 13.16
CA LEU A 178 -3.65 -27.95 12.23
C LEU A 178 -3.41 -28.31 10.75
N ALA A 179 -3.18 -29.60 10.45
CA ALA A 179 -2.86 -30.04 9.10
C ALA A 179 -4.08 -30.09 8.16
N SER A 180 -5.30 -30.15 8.71
CA SER A 180 -6.54 -30.18 7.93
C SER A 180 -7.67 -29.38 8.59
N LYS A 181 -8.72 -29.08 7.81
CA LYS A 181 -9.97 -28.45 8.29
C LYS A 181 -10.59 -29.22 9.46
N ASN A 182 -10.62 -30.56 9.38
CA ASN A 182 -11.20 -31.40 10.43
C ASN A 182 -10.37 -31.36 11.72
N ASP A 183 -9.05 -31.33 11.59
CA ASP A 183 -8.15 -31.23 12.75
C ASP A 183 -8.37 -29.90 13.50
N LEU A 184 -8.51 -28.83 12.74
CA LEU A 184 -8.70 -27.48 13.27
C LEU A 184 -10.04 -27.34 14.02
N LEU A 185 -11.10 -27.99 13.51
CA LEU A 185 -12.41 -28.06 14.17
C LEU A 185 -12.43 -28.96 15.41
N THR A 186 -11.55 -29.97 15.48
CA THR A 186 -11.47 -30.89 16.63
C THR A 186 -10.91 -30.19 17.88
N GLY A 187 -10.04 -29.19 17.70
CA GLY A 187 -9.42 -28.47 18.80
C GLY A 187 -8.29 -29.26 19.48
N GLY A 188 -7.85 -28.78 20.65
CA GLY A 188 -6.79 -29.41 21.43
C GLY A 188 -7.19 -29.68 22.88
N ASP A 189 -6.21 -29.93 23.75
CA ASP A 189 -6.42 -30.22 25.18
C ASP A 189 -7.19 -29.10 25.92
N SER A 190 -7.12 -27.87 25.39
CA SER A 190 -7.79 -26.68 25.92
C SER A 190 -9.18 -26.43 25.31
N GLY A 191 -9.70 -27.33 24.47
CA GLY A 191 -10.98 -27.18 23.78
C GLY A 191 -10.86 -26.59 22.36
N SER A 192 -11.96 -26.04 21.86
CA SER A 192 -12.04 -25.43 20.53
C SER A 192 -11.10 -24.23 20.42
N LEU A 193 -10.43 -24.15 19.28
CA LEU A 193 -9.52 -23.05 18.95
C LEU A 193 -10.27 -21.82 18.42
N LEU A 194 -11.42 -22.05 17.79
CA LEU A 194 -12.16 -21.09 16.99
C LEU A 194 -13.34 -20.44 17.72
N ASP A 195 -13.83 -21.08 18.78
CA ASP A 195 -14.99 -20.59 19.51
C ASP A 195 -14.60 -19.29 20.24
N ALA A 196 -15.42 -18.26 20.09
CA ALA A 196 -15.33 -17.07 20.93
C ALA A 196 -15.83 -17.43 22.34
N GLU A 197 -15.07 -17.05 23.38
CA GLU A 197 -15.55 -17.20 24.76
C GLU A 197 -16.80 -16.33 24.98
N GLU A 198 -17.79 -16.82 25.76
CA GLU A 198 -18.98 -16.06 26.14
C GLU A 198 -18.61 -14.66 26.67
N GLY A 199 -19.28 -13.62 26.15
CA GLY A 199 -19.08 -12.23 26.58
C GLY A 199 -18.16 -11.37 25.70
N GLY A 200 -17.88 -11.78 24.45
CA GLY A 200 -17.14 -10.95 23.48
C GLY A 200 -15.62 -11.00 23.63
N LYS A 201 -15.11 -12.08 24.24
CA LYS A 201 -13.67 -12.33 24.37
C LYS A 201 -13.10 -12.95 23.08
N PRO A 202 -11.83 -12.69 22.76
CA PRO A 202 -11.18 -13.28 21.59
C PRO A 202 -11.16 -14.82 21.69
N SER A 203 -11.19 -15.49 20.54
CA SER A 203 -11.01 -16.95 20.47
C SER A 203 -9.66 -17.35 21.08
N LEU A 204 -9.54 -18.63 21.46
CA LEU A 204 -8.28 -19.14 22.01
C LEU A 204 -7.10 -18.96 21.04
N LEU A 205 -7.36 -19.01 19.72
CA LEU A 205 -6.38 -18.67 18.70
C LEU A 205 -5.87 -17.25 18.88
N MET A 206 -6.76 -16.25 18.78
CA MET A 206 -6.37 -14.84 18.85
C MET A 206 -5.76 -14.48 20.19
N HIS A 207 -6.26 -15.07 21.28
CA HIS A 207 -5.70 -14.87 22.59
C HIS A 207 -4.21 -15.26 22.62
N ARG A 208 -3.86 -16.46 22.14
CA ARG A 208 -2.47 -16.94 22.13
C ARG A 208 -1.56 -16.18 21.17
N LEU A 209 -2.10 -15.66 20.06
CA LEU A 209 -1.33 -14.87 19.10
C LEU A 209 -0.99 -13.46 19.62
N TYR A 210 -1.84 -12.88 20.47
CA TYR A 210 -1.64 -11.54 21.04
C TYR A 210 -0.87 -11.50 22.36
N LEU A 211 -0.53 -12.65 22.92
CA LEU A 211 0.31 -12.68 24.11
C LEU A 211 1.68 -12.05 23.81
N PRO A 212 2.33 -11.42 24.80
CA PRO A 212 3.72 -11.01 24.65
C PRO A 212 4.60 -12.22 24.30
N ILE A 213 5.55 -12.07 23.38
CA ILE A 213 6.47 -13.15 22.92
C ILE A 213 7.22 -13.85 24.07
N ALA A 214 7.36 -13.18 25.22
CA ALA A 214 8.00 -13.75 26.41
C ALA A 214 7.12 -14.77 27.16
N GLU A 215 5.80 -14.74 26.95
CA GLU A 215 4.85 -15.63 27.60
C GLU A 215 4.96 -17.05 27.07
N LYS A 216 4.82 -18.04 27.96
CA LYS A 216 4.95 -19.45 27.61
C LYS A 216 3.83 -19.93 26.67
N GLU A 217 2.66 -19.31 26.78
CA GLU A 217 1.47 -19.66 25.99
C GLU A 217 1.39 -18.91 24.66
N HIS A 218 2.33 -17.98 24.40
CA HIS A 218 2.44 -17.27 23.13
C HIS A 218 2.73 -18.24 21.99
N MET A 219 1.97 -18.10 20.91
CA MET A 219 2.14 -18.87 19.68
C MET A 219 2.30 -17.93 18.48
N PRO A 220 3.24 -18.21 17.54
CA PRO A 220 4.29 -19.22 17.60
C PRO A 220 5.31 -18.92 18.70
N PRO A 221 5.91 -19.93 19.35
CA PRO A 221 6.81 -19.69 20.48
C PRO A 221 8.08 -18.94 20.05
N LYS A 222 8.72 -18.27 21.02
CA LYS A 222 9.98 -17.54 20.79
C LYS A 222 11.01 -18.40 20.03
N GLY A 223 11.54 -17.84 18.94
CA GLY A 223 12.51 -18.51 18.06
C GLY A 223 11.90 -19.27 16.87
N LYS A 224 10.56 -19.29 16.75
CA LYS A 224 9.85 -19.68 15.52
C LYS A 224 9.45 -18.46 14.72
N VAL A 225 9.20 -18.66 13.42
CA VAL A 225 8.74 -17.62 12.51
C VAL A 225 7.41 -17.07 13.04
N GLN A 226 7.37 -15.77 13.33
CA GLN A 226 6.19 -15.09 13.85
C GLN A 226 5.26 -14.66 12.72
N LEU A 227 4.02 -14.33 13.07
CA LEU A 227 3.09 -13.71 12.14
C LEU A 227 3.43 -12.23 11.93
N THR A 228 3.23 -11.74 10.71
CA THR A 228 3.24 -10.30 10.42
C THR A 228 1.94 -9.65 10.89
N SER A 229 1.92 -8.32 10.96
CA SER A 229 0.69 -7.58 11.27
C SER A 229 -0.43 -7.85 10.26
N ASP A 230 -0.10 -8.05 8.99
CA ASP A 230 -1.09 -8.32 7.95
C ASP A 230 -1.63 -9.75 8.05
N GLU A 231 -0.76 -10.74 8.31
CA GLU A 231 -1.17 -12.12 8.58
C GLU A 231 -2.10 -12.21 9.81
N MET A 232 -1.84 -11.41 10.84
CA MET A 232 -2.71 -11.29 12.02
C MET A 232 -4.09 -10.73 11.67
N LEU A 233 -4.14 -9.66 10.86
CA LEU A 233 -5.40 -9.04 10.43
C LEU A 233 -6.23 -9.97 9.55
N LEU A 234 -5.60 -10.75 8.67
CA LEU A 234 -6.27 -11.75 7.85
C LEU A 234 -6.94 -12.84 8.71
N LEU A 235 -6.25 -13.31 9.76
CA LEU A 235 -6.83 -14.26 10.71
C LEU A 235 -8.01 -13.66 11.50
N GLU A 236 -7.87 -12.42 11.98
CA GLU A 236 -8.97 -11.71 12.65
C GLU A 236 -10.19 -11.55 11.77
N TRP A 237 -9.97 -11.15 10.51
CA TRP A 237 -11.03 -11.00 9.54
C TRP A 237 -11.75 -12.31 9.26
N TRP A 238 -11.02 -13.41 9.07
CA TRP A 238 -11.60 -14.72 8.89
C TRP A 238 -12.45 -15.13 10.11
N MET A 239 -11.97 -14.87 11.32
CA MET A 239 -12.71 -15.14 12.56
C MET A 239 -13.97 -14.28 12.71
N LYS A 240 -13.90 -13.00 12.36
CA LYS A 240 -15.05 -12.09 12.38
C LYS A 240 -16.14 -12.52 11.41
N ASN A 241 -15.78 -13.22 10.34
CA ASN A 241 -16.68 -13.82 9.36
C ASN A 241 -16.97 -15.30 9.66
N GLU A 242 -17.17 -15.61 10.94
CA GLU A 242 -17.61 -16.92 11.44
C GLU A 242 -16.70 -18.10 11.06
N ASN A 243 -15.40 -17.84 10.86
CA ASN A 243 -14.41 -18.86 10.47
C ASN A 243 -14.80 -19.63 9.20
N CYS A 244 -15.47 -18.98 8.26
CA CYS A 244 -16.04 -19.70 7.13
C CYS A 244 -14.95 -20.34 6.25
N PHE A 245 -15.07 -21.65 6.02
CA PHE A 245 -14.07 -22.44 5.28
C PHE A 245 -14.31 -22.47 3.78
N ASP A 246 -15.55 -22.24 3.35
CA ASP A 246 -16.01 -22.44 1.98
C ASP A 246 -16.48 -21.12 1.33
N CYS A 247 -16.27 -19.98 2.00
CA CYS A 247 -16.55 -18.65 1.47
C CYS A 247 -15.46 -18.16 0.52
N ILE A 248 -15.85 -17.17 -0.28
CA ILE A 248 -14.98 -16.40 -1.16
C ILE A 248 -14.90 -14.95 -0.69
N THR A 249 -13.79 -14.28 -0.97
CA THR A 249 -13.48 -12.94 -0.44
C THR A 249 -14.59 -11.91 -0.69
N LYS A 250 -15.13 -11.86 -1.92
CA LYS A 250 -16.15 -10.86 -2.31
C LYS A 250 -17.46 -10.93 -1.53
N ASP A 251 -17.77 -12.09 -0.94
CA ASP A 251 -19.00 -12.30 -0.19
C ASP A 251 -18.89 -11.80 1.26
N LEU A 252 -17.70 -11.39 1.69
CA LEU A 252 -17.40 -10.95 3.04
C LEU A 252 -17.21 -9.44 3.13
N LEU A 253 -17.48 -8.89 4.32
CA LEU A 253 -17.23 -7.48 4.59
C LEU A 253 -15.73 -7.23 4.79
N VAL A 254 -15.20 -6.27 4.04
CA VAL A 254 -13.79 -5.86 4.03
C VAL A 254 -13.75 -4.35 4.32
N ASP A 255 -12.76 -3.90 5.10
CA ASP A 255 -12.48 -2.47 5.30
C ASP A 255 -11.29 -2.02 4.43
N ASP A 256 -11.10 -0.71 4.27
CA ASP A 256 -10.09 -0.13 3.37
C ASP A 256 -8.66 -0.65 3.63
N LYS A 257 -8.34 -1.00 4.89
CA LYS A 257 -7.01 -1.51 5.24
C LYS A 257 -6.86 -2.96 4.78
N LEU A 258 -7.89 -3.78 5.02
CA LEU A 258 -7.90 -5.17 4.62
C LEU A 258 -7.96 -5.33 3.10
N ASP A 259 -8.66 -4.41 2.41
CA ASP A 259 -8.72 -4.37 0.94
C ASP A 259 -7.31 -4.25 0.32
N GLY A 260 -6.49 -3.33 0.85
CA GLY A 260 -5.09 -3.21 0.43
C GLY A 260 -4.24 -4.45 0.72
N ILE A 261 -4.47 -5.14 1.84
CA ILE A 261 -3.77 -6.39 2.17
C ILE A 261 -4.20 -7.50 1.21
N LEU A 262 -5.49 -7.65 0.95
CA LEU A 262 -6.04 -8.64 0.02
C LEU A 262 -5.52 -8.41 -1.41
N ALA A 263 -5.54 -7.17 -1.90
CA ALA A 263 -4.99 -6.82 -3.21
C ALA A 263 -3.49 -7.19 -3.33
N SER A 264 -2.72 -7.11 -2.24
CA SER A 264 -1.31 -7.51 -2.25
C SER A 264 -1.08 -9.02 -2.37
N LEU A 265 -2.12 -9.85 -2.15
CA LEU A 265 -2.05 -11.30 -2.32
C LEU A 265 -2.33 -11.72 -3.77
N GLU A 266 -2.91 -10.85 -4.58
CA GLU A 266 -3.20 -11.12 -5.98
C GLU A 266 -1.90 -11.17 -6.78
N LYS A 267 -1.77 -12.20 -7.62
CA LYS A 267 -0.66 -12.33 -8.54
C LYS A 267 -0.73 -11.20 -9.56
N ASP A 268 0.36 -10.47 -9.73
CA ASP A 268 0.50 -9.53 -10.84
C ASP A 268 0.46 -10.31 -12.17
N THR A 269 -0.66 -10.17 -12.89
CA THR A 269 -0.88 -10.75 -14.22
C THR A 269 -0.65 -9.73 -15.34
N SER A 270 -0.10 -8.56 -15.02
CA SER A 270 0.24 -7.55 -16.01
C SER A 270 1.19 -8.11 -17.06
N LEU A 271 1.17 -7.49 -18.24
CA LEU A 271 2.03 -7.92 -19.33
C LEU A 271 3.52 -7.84 -18.95
N HIS A 272 3.91 -6.83 -18.17
CA HIS A 272 5.25 -6.71 -17.62
C HIS A 272 5.58 -7.88 -16.68
N ALA A 273 4.70 -8.27 -15.76
CA ALA A 273 4.93 -9.43 -14.89
C ALA A 273 5.09 -10.74 -15.69
N LEU A 274 4.24 -10.96 -16.70
CA LEU A 274 4.30 -12.15 -17.56
C LEU A 274 5.57 -12.21 -18.42
N ILE A 275 6.11 -11.07 -18.84
CA ILE A 275 7.39 -11.00 -19.56
C ILE A 275 8.55 -11.20 -18.56
N ALA A 276 8.49 -10.55 -17.40
CA ALA A 276 9.52 -10.62 -16.36
C ALA A 276 9.79 -12.06 -15.89
N GLU A 277 8.76 -12.90 -15.80
CA GLU A 277 8.91 -14.34 -15.46
C GLU A 277 9.72 -15.15 -16.49
N LYS A 278 9.88 -14.65 -17.72
CA LYS A 278 10.44 -15.40 -18.86
C LYS A 278 11.79 -14.87 -19.34
N VAL A 279 12.32 -13.83 -18.73
CA VAL A 279 13.57 -13.17 -19.14
C VAL A 279 14.64 -13.28 -18.06
N ASP A 280 15.90 -13.29 -18.48
CA ASP A 280 17.04 -13.39 -17.58
C ASP A 280 17.28 -12.06 -16.83
N GLU A 281 17.93 -12.12 -15.67
CA GLU A 281 18.37 -10.92 -14.96
C GLU A 281 19.37 -10.10 -15.79
N VAL A 282 19.29 -8.77 -15.68
CA VAL A 282 20.18 -7.84 -16.40
C VAL A 282 21.35 -7.43 -15.50
N PRO A 283 22.61 -7.75 -15.84
CA PRO A 283 23.77 -7.34 -15.04
C PRO A 283 23.96 -5.81 -15.03
N ALA A 284 24.36 -5.26 -13.88
CA ALA A 284 24.66 -3.83 -13.76
C ALA A 284 25.80 -3.39 -14.70
N GLU A 285 26.77 -4.28 -14.96
CA GLU A 285 27.88 -4.03 -15.89
C GLU A 285 27.40 -3.78 -17.31
N TYR A 286 26.32 -4.44 -17.73
CA TYR A 286 25.72 -4.23 -19.05
C TYR A 286 25.16 -2.81 -19.17
N LEU A 287 24.41 -2.33 -18.16
CA LEU A 287 23.89 -0.96 -18.14
C LEU A 287 25.00 0.09 -18.18
N VAL A 288 26.08 -0.14 -17.42
CA VAL A 288 27.27 0.72 -17.44
C VAL A 288 27.95 0.71 -18.81
N SER A 289 27.95 -0.42 -19.52
CA SER A 289 28.51 -0.52 -20.87
C SER A 289 27.72 0.31 -21.90
N LEU A 290 26.39 0.32 -21.80
CA LEU A 290 25.51 1.14 -22.64
C LEU A 290 25.71 2.63 -22.37
N ALA A 291 25.82 3.03 -21.10
CA ALA A 291 26.05 4.43 -20.73
C ALA A 291 27.37 4.99 -21.32
N LYS A 292 28.42 4.16 -21.43
CA LYS A 292 29.68 4.54 -22.09
C LYS A 292 29.53 4.83 -23.58
N GLN A 293 28.54 4.22 -24.22
CA GLN A 293 28.18 4.44 -25.62
C GLN A 293 27.08 5.50 -25.78
N ASN A 294 26.82 6.29 -24.72
CA ASN A 294 25.80 7.34 -24.71
C ASN A 294 24.38 6.79 -24.97
N ILE A 295 24.11 5.57 -24.51
CA ILE A 295 22.80 4.92 -24.51
C ILE A 295 22.33 4.88 -23.04
N SER A 296 21.21 5.54 -22.75
CA SER A 296 20.61 5.51 -21.43
C SER A 296 19.67 4.31 -21.32
N ALA A 297 19.93 3.40 -20.38
CA ALA A 297 19.06 2.26 -20.10
C ALA A 297 18.93 2.07 -18.58
N GLN A 298 17.72 1.80 -18.11
CA GLN A 298 17.43 1.59 -16.69
C GLN A 298 16.40 0.48 -16.49
N LEU A 299 16.45 -0.17 -15.32
CA LEU A 299 15.41 -1.09 -14.89
C LEU A 299 14.09 -0.34 -14.58
N LEU A 300 12.96 -0.97 -14.82
CA LEU A 300 11.65 -0.42 -14.44
C LEU A 300 11.42 -0.43 -12.93
N SER A 301 11.94 -1.45 -12.23
CA SER A 301 12.00 -1.52 -10.76
C SER A 301 13.19 -2.39 -10.34
N GLU A 302 13.58 -2.35 -9.06
CA GLU A 302 14.72 -3.14 -8.55
C GLU A 302 14.47 -4.65 -8.61
N GLU A 303 13.21 -5.09 -8.61
CA GLU A 303 12.81 -6.50 -8.56
C GLU A 303 12.41 -7.07 -9.93
N VAL A 304 12.28 -6.22 -10.95
CA VAL A 304 11.78 -6.61 -12.27
C VAL A 304 12.89 -6.42 -13.32
N PRO A 305 13.36 -7.50 -13.98
CA PRO A 305 14.47 -7.46 -14.94
C PRO A 305 14.08 -6.86 -16.30
N LEU A 306 13.19 -5.86 -16.34
CA LEU A 306 12.73 -5.20 -17.56
C LEU A 306 13.35 -3.82 -17.72
N LEU A 307 13.65 -3.45 -18.96
CA LEU A 307 14.42 -2.26 -19.32
C LEU A 307 13.58 -1.21 -20.04
N SER A 308 13.82 0.04 -19.65
CA SER A 308 13.47 1.24 -20.40
C SER A 308 14.73 1.84 -21.01
N VAL A 309 14.75 1.98 -22.34
CA VAL A 309 15.90 2.47 -23.11
C VAL A 309 15.57 3.82 -23.74
N ASN A 310 16.43 4.81 -23.50
CA ASN A 310 16.30 6.16 -24.03
C ASN A 310 17.46 6.48 -24.99
N LEU A 311 17.09 6.68 -26.24
CA LEU A 311 17.91 7.08 -27.40
C LEU A 311 17.39 8.39 -28.01
N SER A 312 16.54 9.14 -27.28
CA SER A 312 15.95 10.38 -27.77
C SER A 312 17.02 11.43 -28.08
N HIS A 313 16.71 12.31 -29.02
CA HIS A 313 17.59 13.40 -29.49
C HIS A 313 18.93 13.00 -30.13
N ARG A 314 19.29 11.70 -30.17
CA ARG A 314 20.48 11.21 -30.86
C ARG A 314 20.36 11.46 -32.37
N LYS A 315 21.29 12.22 -32.94
CA LYS A 315 21.32 12.56 -34.38
C LYS A 315 22.29 11.69 -35.18
N ASP A 316 23.01 10.85 -34.48
CA ASP A 316 24.08 9.98 -34.93
C ASP A 316 23.75 8.51 -34.67
N LEU A 317 22.46 8.14 -34.52
CA LEU A 317 22.10 6.73 -34.37
C LEU A 317 22.46 5.95 -35.62
N THR A 318 23.01 4.76 -35.38
CA THR A 318 23.43 3.79 -36.38
C THR A 318 22.87 2.40 -36.05
N GLU A 319 23.03 1.45 -36.96
CA GLU A 319 22.64 0.05 -36.68
C GLU A 319 23.47 -0.57 -35.55
N GLU A 320 24.69 -0.07 -35.31
CA GLU A 320 25.59 -0.55 -34.26
C GLU A 320 25.02 -0.27 -32.87
N ASP A 321 24.37 0.89 -32.66
CA ASP A 321 23.68 1.22 -31.40
C ASP A 321 22.59 0.17 -31.06
N PHE A 322 21.87 -0.36 -32.07
CA PHE A 322 20.86 -1.40 -31.87
C PHE A 322 21.48 -2.80 -31.70
N GLU A 323 22.67 -3.07 -32.25
CA GLU A 323 23.39 -4.32 -32.00
C GLU A 323 23.89 -4.41 -30.56
N LEU A 324 24.27 -3.29 -29.93
CA LEU A 324 24.63 -3.24 -28.51
C LEU A 324 23.47 -3.68 -27.60
N LEU A 325 22.22 -3.46 -28.03
CA LEU A 325 21.01 -3.80 -27.28
C LEU A 325 20.55 -5.26 -27.46
N LYS A 326 21.22 -6.03 -28.33
CA LYS A 326 20.76 -7.35 -28.77
C LYS A 326 20.80 -8.42 -27.67
N GLU A 327 21.76 -8.31 -26.76
CA GLU A 327 21.96 -9.29 -25.68
C GLU A 327 20.73 -9.41 -24.79
N PHE A 328 20.16 -8.27 -24.38
CA PHE A 328 18.98 -8.19 -23.53
C PHE A 328 17.74 -7.67 -24.28
N LYS A 329 17.63 -7.99 -25.57
CA LYS A 329 16.51 -7.52 -26.42
C LYS A 329 15.13 -7.96 -25.93
N GLU A 330 15.05 -9.09 -25.24
CA GLU A 330 13.79 -9.63 -24.68
C GLU A 330 13.40 -8.90 -23.38
N ASN A 331 14.35 -8.27 -22.70
CA ASN A 331 14.13 -7.48 -21.49
C ASN A 331 13.68 -6.04 -21.80
N ILE A 332 13.89 -5.54 -23.02
CA ILE A 332 13.57 -4.16 -23.41
C ILE A 332 12.08 -4.05 -23.74
N VAL A 333 11.34 -3.39 -22.84
CA VAL A 333 9.88 -3.23 -22.94
C VAL A 333 9.45 -1.80 -23.17
N GLU A 334 10.30 -0.82 -22.87
CA GLU A 334 10.08 0.58 -23.24
C GLU A 334 11.26 1.12 -24.05
N MET A 335 10.97 1.86 -25.13
CA MET A 335 11.99 2.51 -25.93
C MET A 335 11.57 3.93 -26.35
N ASN A 336 12.44 4.90 -26.07
CA ASN A 336 12.28 6.29 -26.50
C ASN A 336 13.32 6.68 -27.55
N LEU A 337 12.85 6.95 -28.76
CA LEU A 337 13.61 7.40 -29.93
C LEU A 337 13.12 8.78 -30.41
N GLY A 338 12.38 9.50 -29.58
CA GLY A 338 11.83 10.81 -29.92
C GLY A 338 12.92 11.79 -30.33
N TYR A 339 12.67 12.60 -31.36
CA TYR A 339 13.59 13.58 -31.93
C TYR A 339 14.91 12.99 -32.45
N ALA A 340 15.05 11.67 -32.57
CA ALA A 340 16.26 11.06 -33.11
C ALA A 340 16.33 11.13 -34.65
N ASN A 341 17.47 10.79 -35.26
CA ASN A 341 17.62 10.66 -36.73
C ASN A 341 16.98 9.38 -37.30
N LEU A 342 15.99 8.79 -36.62
CA LEU A 342 15.34 7.54 -37.04
C LEU A 342 14.52 7.75 -38.32
N ASP A 343 14.81 6.94 -39.34
CA ASP A 343 14.08 6.86 -40.62
C ASP A 343 13.52 5.44 -40.84
N ASN A 344 12.90 5.18 -42.00
CA ASN A 344 12.36 3.85 -42.32
C ASN A 344 13.44 2.75 -42.42
N VAL A 345 14.70 3.11 -42.70
CA VAL A 345 15.80 2.15 -42.87
C VAL A 345 16.27 1.69 -41.49
N LEU A 346 16.66 2.64 -40.64
CA LEU A 346 17.10 2.38 -39.28
C LEU A 346 15.96 1.83 -38.41
N GLY A 347 14.73 2.27 -38.67
CA GLY A 347 13.53 1.76 -37.99
C GLY A 347 13.32 0.24 -38.12
N LYS A 348 13.88 -0.41 -39.15
CA LYS A 348 13.80 -1.88 -39.30
C LYS A 348 14.45 -2.64 -38.14
N GLN A 349 15.39 -2.02 -37.44
CA GLN A 349 16.05 -2.61 -36.27
C GLN A 349 15.05 -2.88 -35.13
N LEU A 350 13.94 -2.14 -35.08
CA LEU A 350 12.91 -2.31 -34.04
C LEU A 350 12.22 -3.67 -34.06
N LYS A 351 12.22 -4.40 -35.19
CA LYS A 351 11.69 -5.78 -35.28
C LYS A 351 12.37 -6.77 -34.34
N LYS A 352 13.55 -6.44 -33.82
CA LYS A 352 14.32 -7.28 -32.90
C LYS A 352 13.76 -7.28 -31.48
N PHE A 353 13.04 -6.23 -31.08
CA PHE A 353 12.56 -6.00 -29.71
C PHE A 353 11.08 -6.33 -29.60
N LYS A 354 10.74 -7.61 -29.59
CA LYS A 354 9.35 -8.08 -29.69
C LYS A 354 8.49 -7.72 -28.48
N HIS A 355 9.09 -7.61 -27.30
CA HIS A 355 8.42 -7.31 -26.03
C HIS A 355 8.17 -5.82 -25.78
N LEU A 356 8.32 -4.96 -26.80
CA LEU A 356 8.03 -3.54 -26.66
C LEU A 356 6.54 -3.32 -26.33
N THR A 357 6.31 -2.80 -25.13
CA THR A 357 5.00 -2.36 -24.63
C THR A 357 4.80 -0.86 -24.84
N LYS A 358 5.88 -0.08 -24.87
CA LYS A 358 5.85 1.36 -25.07
C LYS A 358 6.93 1.83 -26.03
N LEU A 359 6.52 2.54 -27.07
CA LEU A 359 7.40 3.03 -28.12
C LEU A 359 7.14 4.51 -28.40
N GLN A 360 8.18 5.33 -28.28
CA GLN A 360 8.11 6.77 -28.52
C GLN A 360 8.99 7.17 -29.71
N LEU A 361 8.36 7.70 -30.77
CA LEU A 361 8.94 8.00 -32.07
C LEU A 361 8.65 9.43 -32.52
N GLN A 362 8.23 10.31 -31.62
CA GLN A 362 7.83 11.67 -31.95
C GLN A 362 8.94 12.43 -32.69
N ARG A 363 8.58 13.23 -33.70
CA ARG A 363 9.49 14.10 -34.45
C ARG A 363 10.68 13.34 -35.07
N THR A 364 10.44 12.11 -35.50
CA THR A 364 11.37 11.31 -36.32
C THR A 364 11.00 11.39 -37.81
N GLN A 365 11.82 10.80 -38.68
CA GLN A 365 11.66 10.84 -40.15
C GLN A 365 10.91 9.62 -40.70
N ILE A 366 10.12 8.95 -39.85
CA ILE A 366 9.34 7.77 -40.25
C ILE A 366 8.11 8.17 -41.09
N THR A 367 7.76 7.30 -42.03
CA THR A 367 6.64 7.46 -42.97
C THR A 367 5.78 6.19 -42.99
N ASN A 368 4.78 6.11 -43.87
CA ASN A 368 3.90 4.96 -44.00
C ASN A 368 4.63 3.64 -44.36
N ASP A 369 5.86 3.68 -44.85
CA ASP A 369 6.66 2.45 -45.04
C ASP A 369 7.07 1.79 -43.71
N PHE A 370 7.16 2.60 -42.63
CA PHE A 370 7.56 2.13 -41.31
C PHE A 370 6.47 1.31 -40.61
N VAL A 371 5.18 1.61 -40.82
CA VAL A 371 4.10 0.98 -40.03
C VAL A 371 4.05 -0.54 -40.16
N ASN A 372 4.51 -1.12 -41.27
CA ASN A 372 4.64 -2.58 -41.43
C ASN A 372 5.60 -3.24 -40.39
N ILE A 373 6.48 -2.47 -39.76
CA ILE A 373 7.32 -2.93 -38.65
C ILE A 373 6.50 -3.09 -37.37
N LEU A 374 5.52 -2.21 -37.14
CA LEU A 374 4.71 -2.22 -35.93
C LEU A 374 3.85 -3.48 -35.81
N GLU A 375 3.44 -4.09 -36.92
CA GLU A 375 2.73 -5.39 -36.91
C GLU A 375 3.51 -6.51 -36.20
N SER A 376 4.84 -6.40 -36.13
CA SER A 376 5.68 -7.37 -35.43
C SER A 376 5.82 -7.12 -33.93
N LEU A 377 5.26 -6.02 -33.42
CA LEU A 377 5.31 -5.61 -32.01
C LEU A 377 3.96 -5.90 -31.35
N GLU A 378 3.67 -7.19 -31.17
CA GLU A 378 2.38 -7.71 -30.70
C GLU A 378 2.00 -7.22 -29.29
N TYR A 379 3.00 -6.85 -28.48
CA TYR A 379 2.85 -6.41 -27.09
C TYR A 379 2.66 -4.89 -26.91
N LEU A 380 2.58 -4.14 -28.01
CA LEU A 380 2.59 -2.69 -27.95
C LEU A 380 1.29 -2.11 -27.38
N GLU A 381 1.38 -1.51 -26.19
CA GLU A 381 0.26 -0.86 -25.49
C GLU A 381 0.22 0.65 -25.72
N SER A 382 1.38 1.29 -25.89
CA SER A 382 1.51 2.75 -26.00
C SER A 382 2.46 3.15 -27.13
N LEU A 383 1.94 3.95 -28.07
CA LEU A 383 2.67 4.37 -29.26
C LEU A 383 2.58 5.87 -29.47
N ASN A 384 3.72 6.56 -29.42
CA ASN A 384 3.81 7.99 -29.69
C ASN A 384 4.45 8.27 -31.06
N LEU A 385 3.67 8.86 -31.96
CA LEU A 385 4.02 9.20 -33.34
C LEU A 385 3.86 10.71 -33.61
N TYR A 386 3.84 11.53 -32.55
CA TYR A 386 3.65 12.98 -32.66
C TYR A 386 4.63 13.62 -33.67
N GLY A 387 4.12 14.40 -34.63
CA GLY A 387 4.94 15.16 -35.57
C GLY A 387 5.75 14.30 -36.54
N THR A 388 5.24 13.13 -36.92
CA THR A 388 5.81 12.25 -37.96
C THR A 388 5.07 12.41 -39.29
N GLU A 389 5.61 11.88 -40.38
CA GLU A 389 5.11 12.10 -41.74
C GLU A 389 4.00 11.11 -42.16
N LEU A 390 3.32 10.48 -41.20
CA LEU A 390 2.30 9.44 -41.42
C LEU A 390 0.96 10.03 -41.89
N ASP A 391 0.35 9.40 -42.90
CA ASP A 391 -1.00 9.70 -43.40
C ASP A 391 -2.06 8.65 -42.98
N ASP A 392 -3.31 8.87 -43.40
CA ASP A 392 -4.48 8.04 -43.07
C ASP A 392 -4.30 6.53 -43.34
N SER A 393 -3.44 6.14 -44.28
CA SER A 393 -3.25 4.72 -44.61
C SER A 393 -2.59 3.92 -43.47
N ALA A 394 -1.90 4.58 -42.54
CA ALA A 394 -1.30 3.94 -41.36
C ALA A 394 -2.35 3.40 -40.36
N LEU A 395 -3.57 3.93 -40.37
CA LEU A 395 -4.64 3.52 -39.45
C LEU A 395 -5.08 2.06 -39.66
N GLU A 396 -4.96 1.52 -40.87
CA GLU A 396 -5.28 0.11 -41.15
C GLU A 396 -4.32 -0.87 -40.47
N VAL A 397 -3.10 -0.43 -40.20
CA VAL A 397 -2.10 -1.22 -39.47
C VAL A 397 -2.36 -1.14 -37.96
N PHE A 398 -2.69 0.05 -37.43
CA PHE A 398 -2.97 0.21 -36.00
C PHE A 398 -4.16 -0.63 -35.51
N LYS A 399 -5.13 -0.92 -36.39
CA LYS A 399 -6.24 -1.85 -36.10
C LYS A 399 -5.79 -3.27 -35.78
N LYS A 400 -4.62 -3.69 -36.25
CA LYS A 400 -4.08 -5.04 -36.04
C LYS A 400 -3.30 -5.16 -34.72
N LEU A 401 -3.06 -4.05 -34.01
CA LEU A 401 -2.35 -4.03 -32.74
C LEU A 401 -3.34 -4.29 -31.60
N GLU A 402 -3.56 -5.56 -31.28
CA GLU A 402 -4.61 -6.00 -30.33
C GLU A 402 -4.46 -5.43 -28.91
N ASN A 403 -3.22 -5.16 -28.49
CA ASN A 403 -2.92 -4.67 -27.14
C ASN A 403 -2.83 -3.13 -27.05
N LEU A 404 -3.01 -2.42 -28.17
CA LEU A 404 -2.83 -0.97 -28.19
C LEU A 404 -3.91 -0.27 -27.35
N LYS A 405 -3.48 0.51 -26.36
CA LYS A 405 -4.34 1.28 -25.45
C LYS A 405 -4.21 2.78 -25.66
N SER A 406 -3.02 3.26 -26.05
CA SER A 406 -2.73 4.69 -26.22
C SER A 406 -2.01 4.98 -27.53
N LEU A 407 -2.54 5.90 -28.33
CA LEU A 407 -1.99 6.28 -29.62
C LEU A 407 -1.87 7.81 -29.73
N TYR A 408 -0.67 8.35 -29.84
CA TYR A 408 -0.42 9.80 -29.96
C TYR A 408 -0.02 10.14 -31.39
N VAL A 409 -0.88 10.86 -32.11
CA VAL A 409 -0.74 11.11 -33.56
C VAL A 409 -0.92 12.59 -33.93
N TRP A 410 -0.80 13.48 -32.94
CA TRP A 410 -0.85 14.92 -33.17
C TRP A 410 0.24 15.38 -34.17
N GLN A 411 -0.03 16.42 -34.96
CA GLN A 411 0.86 16.93 -36.02
C GLN A 411 1.36 15.89 -37.05
N THR A 412 0.61 14.80 -37.26
CA THR A 412 0.81 13.92 -38.42
C THR A 412 0.03 14.44 -39.64
N LYS A 413 0.13 13.75 -40.79
CA LYS A 413 -0.68 14.04 -41.99
C LYS A 413 -2.05 13.35 -41.97
N MET A 414 -2.44 12.77 -40.85
CA MET A 414 -3.75 12.13 -40.69
C MET A 414 -4.88 13.16 -40.64
N SER A 415 -5.97 12.88 -41.35
CA SER A 415 -7.18 13.70 -41.35
C SER A 415 -8.00 13.50 -40.07
N LYS A 416 -8.71 14.56 -39.66
CA LYS A 416 -9.60 14.49 -38.48
C LYS A 416 -10.70 13.46 -38.68
N GLU A 417 -11.19 13.35 -39.91
CA GLU A 417 -12.24 12.42 -40.31
C GLU A 417 -11.78 10.97 -40.19
N ALA A 418 -10.56 10.65 -40.63
CA ALA A 418 -10.02 9.31 -40.52
C ALA A 418 -9.75 8.90 -39.07
N LEU A 419 -9.26 9.83 -38.24
CA LEU A 419 -9.03 9.60 -36.80
C LEU A 419 -10.34 9.38 -36.03
N ALA A 420 -11.36 10.21 -36.28
CA ALA A 420 -12.68 10.02 -35.68
C ALA A 420 -13.31 8.67 -36.08
N LYS A 421 -13.11 8.26 -37.34
CA LYS A 421 -13.54 6.94 -37.80
C LYS A 421 -12.79 5.82 -37.09
N PHE A 422 -11.48 5.94 -36.93
CA PHE A 422 -10.67 4.95 -36.20
C PHE A 422 -11.10 4.83 -34.73
N GLU A 423 -11.26 5.95 -34.02
CA GLU A 423 -11.74 5.99 -32.63
C GLU A 423 -13.13 5.33 -32.49
N SER A 424 -14.06 5.61 -33.41
CA SER A 424 -15.40 5.00 -33.39
C SER A 424 -15.39 3.48 -33.64
N GLN A 425 -14.37 2.96 -34.32
CA GLN A 425 -14.22 1.54 -34.64
C GLN A 425 -13.40 0.78 -33.59
N ASN A 426 -12.60 1.48 -32.78
CA ASN A 426 -11.70 0.93 -31.77
C ASN A 426 -11.91 1.65 -30.43
N ASN A 427 -13.00 1.30 -29.73
CA ASN A 427 -13.41 1.92 -28.47
C ASN A 427 -12.44 1.67 -27.28
N THR A 428 -11.44 0.81 -27.45
CA THR A 428 -10.41 0.50 -26.45
C THR A 428 -9.15 1.35 -26.58
N VAL A 429 -8.93 2.01 -27.73
CA VAL A 429 -7.72 2.80 -27.99
C VAL A 429 -8.00 4.27 -27.69
N MET A 430 -7.30 4.83 -26.71
CA MET A 430 -7.28 6.27 -26.49
C MET A 430 -6.38 6.94 -27.51
N VAL A 431 -6.99 7.64 -28.47
CA VAL A 431 -6.28 8.38 -29.52
C VAL A 431 -6.11 9.83 -29.10
N GLN A 432 -4.86 10.28 -29.01
CA GLN A 432 -4.48 11.67 -28.78
C GLN A 432 -4.10 12.32 -30.11
N SER A 433 -5.12 12.77 -30.82
CA SER A 433 -5.02 13.47 -32.11
C SER A 433 -4.86 14.98 -31.96
N GLN A 434 -5.11 15.51 -30.77
CA GLN A 434 -4.99 16.90 -30.40
C GLN A 434 -4.38 16.94 -29.01
N VAL A 435 -3.53 17.91 -28.74
CA VAL A 435 -3.22 18.22 -27.36
C VAL A 435 -4.42 18.99 -26.84
N ALA A 436 -4.96 18.61 -25.68
CA ALA A 436 -6.03 19.38 -25.05
C ALA A 436 -5.59 20.86 -25.02
N ASP A 437 -6.52 21.78 -25.29
CA ASP A 437 -6.23 23.22 -25.24
C ASP A 437 -5.59 23.63 -23.90
N SER A 438 -5.77 22.82 -22.84
CA SER A 438 -5.11 22.96 -21.54
C SER A 438 -3.58 22.80 -21.52
N VAL A 439 -2.98 22.19 -22.54
CA VAL A 439 -1.53 22.01 -22.65
C VAL A 439 -0.88 23.13 -23.48
N PHE A 440 -1.66 23.80 -24.33
CA PHE A 440 -1.27 25.04 -25.03
C PHE A 440 -1.86 26.30 -24.42
N ALA A 441 -2.68 26.19 -23.38
CA ALA A 441 -2.83 27.26 -22.41
C ALA A 441 -1.40 27.59 -22.01
N SER A 442 -0.93 28.79 -22.35
CA SER A 442 0.42 29.22 -22.03
C SER A 442 0.69 28.83 -20.59
N SER A 443 1.90 28.38 -20.28
CA SER A 443 2.29 27.98 -18.94
C SER A 443 1.62 28.90 -17.91
N THR A 444 0.71 28.34 -17.10
CA THR A 444 -0.07 29.13 -16.16
C THR A 444 0.77 29.33 -14.92
N LEU A 445 0.81 30.56 -14.41
CA LEU A 445 1.53 30.86 -13.18
C LEU A 445 0.84 30.20 -11.99
N SER A 446 1.62 29.78 -11.00
CA SER A 446 1.04 29.37 -9.72
C SER A 446 0.33 30.56 -9.06
N PRO A 447 -0.85 30.35 -8.46
CA PRO A 447 -1.56 31.39 -7.74
C PRO A 447 -0.72 31.87 -6.54
N PRO A 448 -0.75 33.19 -6.21
CA PRO A 448 0.06 33.73 -5.13
C PRO A 448 -0.52 33.36 -3.75
N THR A 449 0.32 33.19 -2.73
CA THR A 449 -0.14 32.81 -1.38
C THR A 449 -0.51 34.06 -0.57
N ILE A 450 -1.77 34.18 -0.15
CA ILE A 450 -2.19 35.25 0.78
C ILE A 450 -1.87 34.82 2.21
N LEU A 451 -1.12 35.65 2.93
CA LEU A 451 -0.68 35.40 4.30
C LEU A 451 -1.20 36.49 5.24
N ALA A 452 -1.68 36.07 6.40
CA ALA A 452 -2.08 36.93 7.50
C ALA A 452 -2.09 36.14 8.81
N ASP A 453 -1.76 36.78 9.92
CA ASP A 453 -1.72 36.12 11.24
C ASP A 453 -3.10 35.69 11.76
N LYS A 454 -4.17 36.29 11.22
CA LYS A 454 -5.57 36.03 11.61
C LYS A 454 -6.54 36.39 10.49
N GLU A 455 -7.55 35.54 10.28
CA GLU A 455 -8.65 35.83 9.33
C GLU A 455 -9.72 36.74 9.96
N ILE A 456 -9.81 36.81 11.30
CA ILE A 456 -10.75 37.67 12.03
C ILE A 456 -9.99 38.69 12.86
N PHE A 457 -10.36 39.97 12.79
CA PHE A 457 -9.63 41.06 13.43
C PHE A 457 -10.53 42.16 14.00
N ILE A 458 -10.05 42.89 15.02
CA ILE A 458 -10.80 43.97 15.70
C ILE A 458 -10.45 45.33 15.08
N ASP A 459 -9.17 45.72 15.07
CA ASP A 459 -8.73 47.02 14.54
C ASP A 459 -8.33 46.92 13.07
N SER A 460 -7.26 46.18 12.82
CA SER A 460 -6.72 45.86 11.50
C SER A 460 -5.99 44.52 11.49
N VAL A 461 -5.78 43.98 10.30
CA VAL A 461 -4.89 42.83 10.04
C VAL A 461 -3.91 43.20 8.95
N GLU A 462 -2.64 42.84 9.14
CA GLU A 462 -1.62 42.93 8.10
C GLU A 462 -1.77 41.73 7.16
N VAL A 463 -1.81 42.01 5.86
CA VAL A 463 -1.83 41.01 4.81
C VAL A 463 -0.57 41.16 3.98
N SER A 464 0.14 40.06 3.82
CA SER A 464 1.25 39.91 2.88
C SER A 464 0.88 38.89 1.82
N ILE A 465 1.43 39.04 0.62
CA ILE A 465 1.22 38.10 -0.48
C ILE A 465 2.58 37.59 -0.94
N GLU A 466 2.75 36.26 -0.93
CA GLU A 466 3.96 35.59 -1.42
C GLU A 466 3.78 35.10 -2.85
N GLN A 467 4.87 35.20 -3.62
CA GLN A 467 4.94 34.78 -5.01
C GLN A 467 6.29 34.10 -5.23
N TYR A 468 6.33 33.04 -6.03
CA TYR A 468 7.51 32.17 -6.16
C TYR A 468 8.24 32.28 -7.52
N PHE A 469 7.77 33.15 -8.44
CA PHE A 469 8.33 33.34 -9.78
C PHE A 469 9.10 34.66 -9.90
N ASP A 470 10.39 34.57 -10.18
CA ASP A 470 11.21 35.77 -10.37
C ASP A 470 10.72 36.61 -11.56
N GLY A 471 10.60 37.93 -11.37
CA GLY A 471 10.06 38.88 -12.35
C GLY A 471 8.53 38.95 -12.48
N ALA A 472 7.76 38.11 -11.78
CA ALA A 472 6.30 38.13 -11.84
C ALA A 472 5.68 39.25 -10.99
N LYS A 473 4.58 39.83 -11.46
CA LYS A 473 3.81 40.88 -10.77
C LYS A 473 2.53 40.32 -10.19
N VAL A 474 2.24 40.67 -8.93
CA VAL A 474 1.01 40.27 -8.24
C VAL A 474 0.02 41.43 -8.25
N TYR A 475 -1.22 41.13 -8.62
CA TYR A 475 -2.35 42.05 -8.51
C TYR A 475 -3.37 41.50 -7.53
N TYR A 476 -4.02 42.39 -6.79
CA TYR A 476 -5.08 42.02 -5.86
C TYR A 476 -6.28 42.97 -5.94
N ILE A 477 -7.45 42.43 -5.62
CA ILE A 477 -8.73 43.13 -5.54
C ILE A 477 -9.26 42.93 -4.12
N THR A 478 -9.74 44.01 -3.50
CA THR A 478 -10.30 43.97 -2.15
C THR A 478 -11.79 44.25 -2.21
N GLU A 479 -12.59 43.20 -2.30
CA GLU A 479 -14.05 43.30 -2.30
C GLU A 479 -14.55 43.61 -0.89
N ASN A 480 -15.11 44.80 -0.68
CA ASN A 480 -15.70 45.23 0.58
C ASN A 480 -17.06 45.91 0.33
N SER A 481 -17.75 46.31 1.40
CA SER A 481 -19.07 46.97 1.30
C SER A 481 -19.06 48.32 0.55
N LYS A 482 -17.88 48.88 0.24
CA LYS A 482 -17.71 50.09 -0.56
C LYS A 482 -17.46 49.81 -2.05
N ASN A 483 -17.52 48.54 -2.46
CA ASN A 483 -17.44 48.09 -3.86
C ASN A 483 -16.12 48.47 -4.56
N ASP A 484 -14.99 48.33 -3.87
CA ASP A 484 -13.65 48.55 -4.44
C ASP A 484 -13.21 47.34 -5.29
N THR A 485 -13.55 47.36 -6.59
CA THR A 485 -13.29 46.25 -7.52
C THR A 485 -12.05 46.48 -8.40
N VAL A 486 -11.26 47.51 -8.15
CA VAL A 486 -10.10 47.86 -8.99
C VAL A 486 -8.87 47.04 -8.58
N PRO A 487 -8.24 46.29 -9.51
CA PRO A 487 -6.99 45.58 -9.24
C PRO A 487 -5.86 46.55 -8.87
N LYS A 488 -5.14 46.26 -7.79
CA LYS A 488 -3.98 47.01 -7.30
C LYS A 488 -2.74 46.13 -7.38
N GLU A 489 -1.61 46.68 -7.81
CA GLU A 489 -0.33 45.97 -7.80
C GLU A 489 0.19 45.83 -6.36
N TYR A 490 0.50 44.61 -5.95
CA TYR A 490 1.11 44.34 -4.64
C TYR A 490 2.61 44.63 -4.68
N THR A 491 3.04 45.60 -3.87
CA THR A 491 4.44 46.00 -3.76
C THR A 491 5.03 45.81 -2.36
N LYS A 492 4.16 45.74 -1.34
CA LYS A 492 4.51 45.54 0.07
C LYS A 492 3.27 45.13 0.89
N PRO A 493 3.46 44.55 2.09
CA PRO A 493 2.36 44.26 3.00
C PRO A 493 1.48 45.49 3.28
N PHE A 494 0.18 45.27 3.49
CA PHE A 494 -0.80 46.31 3.74
C PHE A 494 -1.83 45.89 4.79
N TYR A 495 -2.54 46.86 5.36
CA TYR A 495 -3.51 46.61 6.43
C TYR A 495 -4.95 46.65 5.92
N LEU A 496 -5.71 45.60 6.20
CA LEU A 496 -7.18 45.61 6.08
C LEU A 496 -7.78 46.18 7.36
N LYS A 497 -8.72 47.13 7.21
CA LYS A 497 -9.40 47.82 8.32
C LYS A 497 -10.91 47.59 8.37
N GLU A 498 -11.44 46.83 7.41
CA GLU A 498 -12.87 46.53 7.23
C GLU A 498 -12.99 45.10 6.70
N THR A 499 -14.12 44.44 6.96
CA THR A 499 -14.44 43.12 6.40
C THR A 499 -14.26 43.16 4.89
N SER A 500 -13.41 42.27 4.36
CA SER A 500 -13.02 42.28 2.96
C SER A 500 -12.73 40.86 2.47
N THR A 501 -13.14 40.55 1.25
CA THR A 501 -12.64 39.39 0.50
C THR A 501 -11.51 39.86 -0.41
N LEU A 502 -10.32 39.29 -0.20
CA LEU A 502 -9.14 39.57 -0.99
C LEU A 502 -9.01 38.52 -2.09
N ARG A 503 -8.94 38.96 -3.35
CA ARG A 503 -8.66 38.12 -4.52
C ARG A 503 -7.31 38.51 -5.08
N ALA A 504 -6.38 37.58 -5.27
CA ALA A 504 -5.04 37.87 -5.77
C ALA A 504 -4.65 36.92 -6.90
N TYR A 505 -3.95 37.45 -7.91
CA TYR A 505 -3.44 36.68 -9.04
C TYR A 505 -2.07 37.22 -9.47
N THR A 506 -1.30 36.37 -10.14
CA THR A 506 0.06 36.67 -10.60
C THR A 506 0.05 36.81 -12.12
N THR A 507 0.88 37.70 -12.65
CA THR A 507 1.08 37.93 -14.09
C THR A 507 2.57 37.98 -14.41
N LEU A 508 2.93 37.55 -15.61
CA LEU A 508 4.28 37.61 -16.15
C LEU A 508 4.16 37.80 -17.66
N ASP A 509 5.00 38.64 -18.27
CA ASP A 509 4.90 38.94 -19.69
C ASP A 509 5.05 37.66 -20.54
N GLY A 510 4.10 37.40 -21.43
CA GLY A 510 4.06 36.19 -22.27
C GLY A 510 3.47 34.94 -21.60
N TRP A 511 2.93 35.06 -20.38
CA TRP A 511 2.25 34.00 -19.64
C TRP A 511 0.79 34.42 -19.35
N GLU A 512 -0.12 33.47 -19.37
CA GLU A 512 -1.49 33.67 -18.88
C GLU A 512 -1.45 33.92 -17.35
N PRO A 513 -2.35 34.77 -16.83
CA PRO A 513 -2.46 35.00 -15.39
C PRO A 513 -2.67 33.70 -14.61
N SER A 514 -2.21 33.67 -13.37
CA SER A 514 -2.53 32.57 -12.47
C SER A 514 -4.02 32.46 -12.21
N GLU A 515 -4.44 31.30 -11.70
CA GLU A 515 -5.70 31.19 -10.94
C GLU A 515 -5.75 32.22 -9.80
N VAL A 516 -6.97 32.53 -9.33
CA VAL A 516 -7.19 33.55 -8.29
C VAL A 516 -7.15 32.92 -6.90
N SER A 517 -6.19 33.32 -6.08
CA SER A 517 -6.20 33.06 -4.64
C SER A 517 -7.22 33.95 -3.94
N THR A 518 -8.00 33.38 -3.03
CA THR A 518 -9.01 34.11 -2.27
C THR A 518 -8.76 33.99 -0.77
N GLY A 519 -8.81 35.11 -0.05
CA GLY A 519 -8.75 35.17 1.41
C GLY A 519 -9.90 36.01 1.97
N ASP A 520 -10.71 35.42 2.85
CA ASP A 520 -11.84 36.11 3.49
C ASP A 520 -11.43 36.63 4.87
N PHE A 521 -11.48 37.96 5.03
CA PHE A 521 -11.11 38.64 6.27
C PHE A 521 -12.31 39.31 6.91
N LEU A 522 -12.64 38.92 8.13
CA LEU A 522 -13.80 39.42 8.86
C LEU A 522 -13.37 40.40 9.94
N LYS A 523 -13.86 41.65 9.88
CA LYS A 523 -13.74 42.56 11.02
C LYS A 523 -14.81 42.20 12.04
N SER A 524 -14.45 42.09 13.32
CA SER A 524 -15.39 41.99 14.43
C SER A 524 -15.39 43.31 15.19
N ARG A 525 -16.54 43.98 15.28
CA ARG A 525 -16.71 45.25 16.02
C ARG A 525 -17.42 45.07 17.35
N VAL A 526 -18.01 43.90 17.57
CA VAL A 526 -18.90 43.64 18.69
C VAL A 526 -18.35 42.50 19.53
N GLU A 527 -18.11 42.77 20.81
CA GLU A 527 -17.66 41.77 21.78
C GLU A 527 -18.84 40.86 22.17
N VAL A 528 -18.77 39.60 21.74
CA VAL A 528 -19.67 38.53 22.19
C VAL A 528 -19.21 38.05 23.56
N THR A 529 -20.10 37.98 24.55
CA THR A 529 -19.77 37.49 25.90
C THR A 529 -20.13 36.04 26.09
N ASN A 530 -21.18 35.57 25.42
CA ASN A 530 -21.64 34.19 25.53
C ASN A 530 -22.40 33.74 24.28
N VAL A 531 -22.26 32.45 23.96
CA VAL A 531 -23.05 31.76 22.93
C VAL A 531 -23.65 30.50 23.54
N SER A 532 -24.97 30.49 23.69
CA SER A 532 -25.73 29.36 24.23
C SER A 532 -26.39 28.58 23.11
N LEU A 533 -26.02 27.32 22.95
CA LEU A 533 -26.61 26.43 21.93
C LEU A 533 -27.90 25.79 22.47
N ALA A 534 -28.96 25.76 21.65
CA ALA A 534 -30.22 25.13 22.02
C ALA A 534 -30.12 23.60 22.09
N ARG A 535 -29.18 23.01 21.34
CA ARG A 535 -28.84 21.59 21.35
C ARG A 535 -27.33 21.41 21.34
N SER A 536 -26.87 20.31 21.92
CA SER A 536 -25.45 19.94 21.86
C SER A 536 -25.07 19.53 20.43
N PRO A 537 -23.89 19.94 19.92
CA PRO A 537 -23.38 19.43 18.66
C PRO A 537 -23.11 17.92 18.71
N HIS A 538 -22.88 17.31 17.56
CA HIS A 538 -22.53 15.90 17.45
C HIS A 538 -21.29 15.56 18.33
N PRO A 539 -21.27 14.45 19.09
CA PRO A 539 -20.21 14.17 20.08
C PRO A 539 -18.79 14.21 19.54
N LYS A 540 -18.60 13.80 18.27
CA LYS A 540 -17.32 13.80 17.55
C LYS A 540 -16.86 15.21 17.13
N TYR A 541 -17.78 16.13 16.91
CA TYR A 541 -17.53 17.46 16.33
C TYR A 541 -18.08 18.57 17.24
N LYS A 542 -17.79 18.47 18.53
CA LYS A 542 -18.34 19.38 19.57
C LYS A 542 -17.51 20.62 19.85
N GLY A 543 -16.29 20.71 19.29
CA GLY A 543 -15.34 21.78 19.56
C GLY A 543 -15.24 22.10 21.06
N LYS A 544 -15.28 23.39 21.39
CA LYS A 544 -15.40 23.93 22.76
C LYS A 544 -16.84 24.33 23.09
N GLY A 545 -17.83 23.74 22.42
CA GLY A 545 -19.23 24.15 22.48
C GLY A 545 -19.43 25.56 21.91
N GLY A 546 -20.34 26.35 22.48
CA GLY A 546 -20.63 27.71 22.02
C GLY A 546 -19.40 28.63 21.95
N LYS A 547 -18.36 28.37 22.76
CA LYS A 547 -17.09 29.13 22.73
C LYS A 547 -16.34 29.01 21.40
N THR A 548 -16.53 27.92 20.65
CA THR A 548 -15.93 27.79 19.31
C THR A 548 -16.43 28.90 18.39
N LEU A 549 -17.71 29.28 18.48
CA LEU A 549 -18.33 30.26 17.60
C LEU A 549 -17.96 31.72 17.92
N MET A 550 -17.05 31.96 18.87
CA MET A 550 -16.72 33.30 19.37
C MET A 550 -15.24 33.43 19.79
N ASP A 551 -14.36 32.51 19.38
CA ASP A 551 -12.95 32.53 19.77
C ASP A 551 -12.04 33.24 18.75
N LEU A 552 -12.65 33.88 17.74
CA LEU A 552 -12.00 34.61 16.65
C LEU A 552 -11.08 33.71 15.81
N LYS A 553 -11.34 32.40 15.77
CA LYS A 553 -10.57 31.43 14.98
C LYS A 553 -11.46 30.74 13.97
N ARG A 554 -11.08 30.89 12.72
CA ARG A 554 -11.71 30.14 11.64
C ARG A 554 -11.17 28.71 11.61
N GLY A 555 -12.04 27.76 11.30
CA GLY A 555 -11.65 26.37 11.09
C GLY A 555 -10.97 26.19 9.74
N THR A 556 -10.09 25.21 9.62
CA THR A 556 -9.39 24.85 8.38
C THR A 556 -10.25 23.94 7.48
N THR A 557 -9.76 23.60 6.30
CA THR A 557 -10.40 22.58 5.44
C THR A 557 -10.33 21.17 6.04
N ASN A 558 -9.45 20.96 7.04
CA ASN A 558 -9.48 19.78 7.87
C ASN A 558 -10.57 19.93 8.96
N PHE A 559 -11.73 19.34 8.70
CA PHE A 559 -12.91 19.46 9.57
C PHE A 559 -12.77 18.79 10.96
N VAL A 560 -11.67 18.09 11.24
CA VAL A 560 -11.36 17.51 12.56
C VAL A 560 -10.32 18.30 13.36
N ASP A 561 -9.99 19.52 12.94
CA ASP A 561 -9.03 20.39 13.63
C ASP A 561 -9.49 20.93 15.00
N GLY A 562 -10.73 20.66 15.39
CA GLY A 562 -11.33 21.08 16.67
C GLY A 562 -11.89 22.51 16.68
N ASN A 563 -11.84 23.21 15.54
CA ASN A 563 -12.37 24.57 15.38
C ASN A 563 -13.78 24.60 14.75
N TRP A 564 -14.38 23.42 14.52
CA TRP A 564 -15.72 23.29 13.95
C TRP A 564 -16.72 22.71 14.95
N LEU A 565 -17.97 23.19 14.86
CA LEU A 565 -19.15 22.56 15.44
C LEU A 565 -19.96 21.85 14.34
N GLY A 566 -20.14 20.55 14.47
CA GLY A 566 -20.90 19.72 13.54
C GLY A 566 -22.29 19.34 14.08
N PHE A 567 -23.33 19.50 13.25
CA PHE A 567 -24.70 19.09 13.55
C PHE A 567 -25.20 18.13 12.47
N GLU A 568 -25.53 16.89 12.86
CA GLU A 568 -26.00 15.85 11.94
C GLU A 568 -27.53 15.84 11.88
N SER A 569 -28.10 15.98 10.68
CA SER A 569 -29.56 15.92 10.45
C SER A 569 -30.37 16.84 11.38
N GLU A 570 -29.76 17.93 11.81
CA GLU A 570 -30.34 18.90 12.74
C GLU A 570 -29.98 20.32 12.32
N HIS A 571 -30.86 21.26 12.65
CA HIS A 571 -30.57 22.69 12.55
C HIS A 571 -29.79 23.15 13.77
N MET A 572 -28.95 24.17 13.60
CA MET A 572 -28.30 24.83 14.74
C MET A 572 -29.15 26.03 15.17
N THR A 573 -29.45 26.14 16.46
CA THR A 573 -30.01 27.35 17.06
C THR A 573 -29.11 27.82 18.19
N ALA A 574 -28.73 29.10 18.17
CA ALA A 574 -27.91 29.71 19.19
C ALA A 574 -28.51 31.03 19.68
N THR A 575 -28.35 31.31 20.97
CA THR A 575 -28.57 32.62 21.57
C THR A 575 -27.22 33.25 21.89
N ILE A 576 -26.96 34.40 21.29
CA ILE A 576 -25.74 35.18 21.41
C ILE A 576 -26.01 36.38 22.30
N GLU A 577 -25.14 36.59 23.27
CA GLU A 577 -25.23 37.67 24.23
C GLU A 577 -24.05 38.63 24.04
N PHE A 578 -24.33 39.92 24.10
CA PHE A 578 -23.32 40.98 24.02
C PHE A 578 -23.11 41.59 25.41
N LYS A 579 -21.95 42.21 25.61
CA LYS A 579 -21.59 42.86 26.89
C LYS A 579 -22.53 44.02 27.22
N ASP A 580 -22.75 44.88 26.23
CA ASP A 580 -23.60 46.07 26.31
C ASP A 580 -24.62 46.06 25.15
N GLN A 581 -25.67 46.86 25.28
CA GLN A 581 -26.58 47.08 24.16
C GLN A 581 -25.81 47.74 23.01
N THR A 582 -25.63 47.01 21.92
CA THR A 582 -24.72 47.40 20.84
C THR A 582 -25.47 47.52 19.53
N MET A 583 -25.10 48.48 18.69
CA MET A 583 -25.65 48.60 17.34
C MET A 583 -25.11 47.45 16.48
N ILE A 584 -26.02 46.67 15.89
CA ILE A 584 -25.69 45.54 15.02
C ILE A 584 -26.44 45.72 13.70
N SER A 585 -25.73 45.50 12.61
CA SER A 585 -26.21 45.62 11.23
C SER A 585 -25.87 44.38 10.39
N ASN A 586 -25.00 43.50 10.88
CA ASN A 586 -24.61 42.30 10.18
C ASN A 586 -24.35 41.13 11.16
N VAL A 587 -24.71 39.93 10.70
CA VAL A 587 -24.26 38.66 11.29
C VAL A 587 -23.56 37.86 10.20
N SER A 588 -22.31 37.51 10.41
CA SER A 588 -21.53 36.63 9.54
C SER A 588 -21.42 35.25 10.16
N VAL A 589 -21.74 34.21 9.39
CA VAL A 589 -21.69 32.82 9.81
C VAL A 589 -20.66 32.07 8.97
N GLY A 590 -19.57 31.63 9.58
CA GLY A 590 -18.58 30.80 8.91
C GLY A 590 -19.05 29.34 8.80
N SER A 591 -18.81 28.74 7.63
CA SER A 591 -19.27 27.39 7.31
C SER A 591 -18.33 26.67 6.33
N LEU A 592 -18.42 25.34 6.32
CA LEU A 592 -17.64 24.42 5.50
C LEU A 592 -18.56 23.53 4.66
N SER A 593 -18.12 23.23 3.44
CA SER A 593 -18.68 22.17 2.60
C SER A 593 -17.60 21.17 2.20
N ILE A 594 -17.89 19.89 2.42
CA ILE A 594 -17.12 18.74 1.94
C ILE A 594 -18.16 17.68 1.52
N PRO A 595 -18.66 17.74 0.26
CA PRO A 595 -19.76 16.90 -0.18
C PRO A 595 -19.50 15.40 0.01
N ASN A 596 -18.29 14.92 -0.30
CA ASN A 596 -17.89 13.52 -0.13
C ASN A 596 -17.93 13.02 1.34
N ASN A 597 -17.88 13.94 2.30
CA ASN A 597 -17.99 13.64 3.73
C ASN A 597 -19.37 14.01 4.29
N TRP A 598 -20.37 14.16 3.43
CA TRP A 598 -21.74 14.51 3.80
C TRP A 598 -21.89 15.87 4.50
N ILE A 599 -20.90 16.76 4.36
CA ILE A 599 -20.90 18.11 4.96
C ILE A 599 -21.32 19.12 3.89
N PHE A 600 -22.41 19.83 4.13
CA PHE A 600 -22.98 20.78 3.17
C PHE A 600 -23.13 22.18 3.78
N PHE A 601 -23.19 23.18 2.91
CA PHE A 601 -23.56 24.52 3.34
C PHE A 601 -25.00 24.58 3.88
N PRO A 602 -25.29 25.51 4.80
CA PRO A 602 -26.65 25.79 5.24
C PRO A 602 -27.57 26.19 4.08
N VAL A 603 -28.85 25.85 4.20
CA VAL A 603 -29.91 26.19 3.22
C VAL A 603 -30.69 27.44 3.61
N GLY A 604 -30.38 28.04 4.76
CA GLY A 604 -31.02 29.27 5.20
C GLY A 604 -30.61 29.72 6.59
N TYR A 605 -31.00 30.95 6.89
CA TYR A 605 -30.76 31.60 8.17
C TYR A 605 -32.00 32.36 8.62
N THR A 606 -32.26 32.37 9.92
CA THR A 606 -33.21 33.33 10.52
C THR A 606 -32.59 34.01 11.74
N VAL A 607 -32.66 35.33 11.76
CA VAL A 607 -32.12 36.20 12.81
C VAL A 607 -33.27 36.85 13.57
N TRP A 608 -33.24 36.73 14.89
CA TRP A 608 -34.09 37.50 15.79
C TRP A 608 -33.23 38.35 16.72
N GLY A 609 -33.70 39.57 17.03
CA GLY A 609 -33.04 40.48 17.96
C GLY A 609 -33.88 40.71 19.22
N SER A 610 -33.19 40.88 20.34
CA SER A 610 -33.77 41.30 21.60
C SER A 610 -33.11 42.60 22.08
N THR A 611 -33.92 43.62 22.32
CA THR A 611 -33.50 44.93 22.86
C THR A 611 -33.54 44.97 24.39
N ASP A 612 -34.47 44.23 25.00
CA ASP A 612 -34.68 44.14 26.45
C ASP A 612 -33.81 43.07 27.12
N GLY A 613 -33.49 42.00 26.38
CA GLY A 613 -32.74 40.82 26.83
C GLY A 613 -33.61 39.55 26.96
N ASP A 614 -34.93 39.69 26.85
CA ASP A 614 -35.91 38.63 27.14
C ASP A 614 -36.79 38.31 25.92
N SER A 615 -37.25 39.34 25.21
CA SER A 615 -38.19 39.23 24.09
C SER A 615 -37.45 39.24 22.75
N PHE A 616 -37.70 38.27 21.88
CA PHE A 616 -37.09 38.19 20.55
C PHE A 616 -38.07 38.60 19.45
N THR A 617 -37.65 39.56 18.62
CA THR A 617 -38.36 40.00 17.41
C THR A 617 -37.60 39.55 16.17
N LYS A 618 -38.30 39.03 15.16
CA LYS A 618 -37.65 38.55 13.93
C LYS A 618 -37.15 39.75 13.13
N ILE A 619 -35.86 39.73 12.77
CA ILE A 619 -35.21 40.77 11.97
C ILE A 619 -35.22 40.36 10.50
N LYS A 620 -34.67 39.18 10.19
CA LYS A 620 -34.48 38.75 8.80
C LYS A 620 -34.50 37.24 8.66
N THR A 621 -35.02 36.76 7.54
CA THR A 621 -34.88 35.36 7.08
C THR A 621 -34.25 35.38 5.70
N VAL A 622 -33.21 34.57 5.49
CA VAL A 622 -32.51 34.40 4.22
C VAL A 622 -32.60 32.95 3.83
N LYS A 623 -33.04 32.66 2.60
CA LYS A 623 -32.98 31.32 2.02
C LYS A 623 -31.78 31.23 1.09
N LEU A 624 -31.02 30.15 1.22
CA LEU A 624 -29.91 29.84 0.34
C LEU A 624 -30.31 28.74 -0.64
N PRO A 625 -29.77 28.75 -1.87
CA PRO A 625 -29.97 27.65 -2.79
C PRO A 625 -29.32 26.38 -2.23
N ILE A 626 -29.95 25.22 -2.48
CA ILE A 626 -29.32 23.93 -2.22
C ILE A 626 -28.04 23.86 -3.08
N GLN A 627 -26.97 23.36 -2.48
CA GLN A 627 -25.70 23.22 -3.14
C GLN A 627 -25.83 22.36 -4.41
N ARG A 628 -25.20 22.83 -5.49
CA ARG A 628 -25.09 22.08 -6.75
C ARG A 628 -24.03 20.98 -6.62
N PRO A 629 -24.05 19.94 -7.47
CA PRO A 629 -23.00 18.92 -7.47
C PRO A 629 -21.61 19.55 -7.51
N SER A 630 -20.79 19.23 -6.51
CA SER A 630 -19.41 19.69 -6.39
C SER A 630 -18.61 18.65 -5.62
N VAL A 631 -17.33 18.51 -5.96
CA VAL A 631 -16.34 17.73 -5.21
C VAL A 631 -15.32 18.63 -4.51
N ILE A 632 -15.48 19.95 -4.64
CA ILE A 632 -14.55 20.95 -4.12
C ILE A 632 -14.83 21.15 -2.63
N ILE A 633 -13.76 21.20 -1.83
CA ILE A 633 -13.82 21.59 -0.41
C ILE A 633 -13.85 23.11 -0.34
N GLU A 634 -14.89 23.67 0.25
CA GLU A 634 -15.09 25.12 0.29
C GLU A 634 -15.37 25.61 1.70
N ARG A 635 -14.64 26.64 2.13
CA ARG A 635 -14.94 27.42 3.34
C ARG A 635 -15.59 28.72 2.91
N LYS A 636 -16.64 29.14 3.60
CA LYS A 636 -17.34 30.38 3.27
C LYS A 636 -17.93 31.05 4.50
N ALA A 637 -17.86 32.38 4.53
CA ALA A 637 -18.60 33.19 5.50
C ALA A 637 -19.85 33.77 4.84
N TYR A 638 -21.02 33.47 5.40
CA TYR A 638 -22.30 33.99 4.93
C TYR A 638 -22.68 35.25 5.72
N ASN A 639 -22.69 36.39 5.05
CA ASN A 639 -23.06 37.68 5.62
C ASN A 639 -24.58 37.91 5.53
N ILE A 640 -25.18 38.26 6.67
CA ILE A 640 -26.62 38.54 6.81
C ILE A 640 -26.76 40.00 7.24
N ASP A 641 -26.90 40.89 6.26
CA ASP A 641 -27.03 42.33 6.52
C ASP A 641 -28.47 42.74 6.82
N PHE A 642 -28.66 43.72 7.70
CA PHE A 642 -29.93 44.36 8.03
C PHE A 642 -29.70 45.80 8.50
N ASP A 643 -30.77 46.59 8.56
CA ASP A 643 -30.68 47.97 9.07
C ASP A 643 -30.12 47.97 10.50
N PRO A 644 -29.26 48.92 10.90
CA PRO A 644 -28.66 48.92 12.24
C PRO A 644 -29.69 48.94 13.38
N ILE A 645 -29.63 47.99 14.32
CA ILE A 645 -30.52 47.88 15.49
C ILE A 645 -29.68 47.75 16.78
N ALA A 646 -30.07 48.46 17.84
CA ALA A 646 -29.44 48.38 19.16
C ALA A 646 -29.91 47.13 19.92
N LEU A 647 -29.09 46.06 19.95
CA LEU A 647 -29.46 44.75 20.49
C LEU A 647 -28.62 44.37 21.73
N LYS A 648 -29.25 43.67 22.67
CA LYS A 648 -28.59 42.99 23.79
C LYS A 648 -28.33 41.51 23.52
N LYS A 649 -29.24 40.87 22.78
CA LYS A 649 -29.10 39.47 22.37
C LYS A 649 -29.54 39.26 20.92
N VAL A 650 -28.93 38.28 20.27
CA VAL A 650 -29.36 37.76 18.97
C VAL A 650 -29.68 36.28 19.13
N LYS A 651 -30.81 35.84 18.59
CA LYS A 651 -31.07 34.41 18.36
C LYS A 651 -30.88 34.14 16.89
N LEU A 652 -30.08 33.12 16.57
CA LEU A 652 -29.75 32.71 15.22
C LEU A 652 -30.20 31.26 15.01
N LEU A 653 -30.96 31.03 13.94
CA LEU A 653 -31.24 29.71 13.39
C LEU A 653 -30.42 29.55 12.10
N VAL A 654 -29.64 28.47 12.02
CA VAL A 654 -28.95 28.02 10.82
C VAL A 654 -29.62 26.73 10.34
N GLU A 655 -30.23 26.79 9.16
CA GLU A 655 -31.00 25.69 8.59
C GLU A 655 -30.07 24.72 7.85
N SER A 656 -30.04 23.48 8.33
CA SER A 656 -29.39 22.33 7.68
C SER A 656 -30.26 21.79 6.54
N PRO A 657 -29.66 21.27 5.45
CA PRO A 657 -30.40 20.50 4.45
C PRO A 657 -31.04 19.22 5.04
N LEU A 658 -30.65 18.80 6.25
CA LEU A 658 -31.07 17.62 7.01
C LEU A 658 -30.67 16.28 6.36
N LYS A 659 -30.77 16.21 5.03
CA LYS A 659 -30.48 15.02 4.23
C LYS A 659 -29.58 15.37 3.06
N ASN A 660 -28.85 14.36 2.60
CA ASN A 660 -28.01 14.45 1.42
C ASN A 660 -28.87 14.73 0.18
N PRO A 661 -28.43 15.63 -0.71
CA PRO A 661 -29.15 15.96 -1.94
C PRO A 661 -29.15 14.78 -2.93
N ASP A 662 -30.07 14.80 -3.88
CA ASP A 662 -30.31 13.68 -4.83
C ASP A 662 -29.10 13.30 -5.69
N TRP A 663 -28.20 14.26 -5.92
CA TRP A 663 -26.99 14.06 -6.71
C TRP A 663 -25.82 13.46 -5.91
N HIS A 664 -25.94 13.35 -4.59
CA HIS A 664 -24.90 12.79 -3.73
C HIS A 664 -24.78 11.27 -3.93
N ALA A 665 -23.61 10.67 -3.67
CA ALA A 665 -23.38 9.22 -3.80
C ALA A 665 -24.31 8.37 -2.90
N VAL A 666 -24.84 8.97 -1.83
CA VAL A 666 -25.84 8.38 -0.92
C VAL A 666 -27.01 9.35 -0.74
N PRO A 667 -27.95 9.43 -1.71
CA PRO A 667 -29.12 10.32 -1.63
C PRO A 667 -29.99 10.02 -0.40
N GLY A 668 -30.51 11.06 0.26
CA GLY A 668 -31.40 10.88 1.42
C GLY A 668 -30.71 10.36 2.70
N GLY A 669 -29.39 10.14 2.67
CA GLY A 669 -28.59 9.90 3.88
C GLY A 669 -28.55 11.12 4.81
N ASN A 670 -28.06 10.94 6.03
CA ASN A 670 -27.91 12.03 6.99
C ASN A 670 -26.83 13.02 6.53
N SER A 671 -27.11 14.32 6.62
CA SER A 671 -26.16 15.38 6.27
C SER A 671 -25.68 16.15 7.50
N PHE A 672 -24.44 16.65 7.45
CA PHE A 672 -23.89 17.57 8.42
C PHE A 672 -23.93 19.02 7.95
N ILE A 673 -24.11 19.95 8.90
CA ILE A 673 -23.64 21.33 8.77
C ILE A 673 -22.48 21.57 9.75
N PHE A 674 -21.45 22.28 9.28
CA PHE A 674 -20.26 22.63 10.05
C PHE A 674 -20.15 24.16 10.15
N LEU A 675 -19.93 24.66 11.36
CA LEU A 675 -19.85 26.08 11.70
C LEU A 675 -18.62 26.36 12.58
N ASP A 676 -17.83 27.39 12.24
CA ASP A 676 -16.59 27.74 12.96
C ASP A 676 -16.75 29.05 13.76
N GLU A 677 -17.23 30.15 13.15
CA GLU A 677 -17.31 31.46 13.82
C GLU A 677 -18.60 32.23 13.53
N LEU A 678 -19.10 32.97 14.53
CA LEU A 678 -20.12 34.02 14.39
C LEU A 678 -19.49 35.41 14.61
N VAL A 679 -19.51 36.26 13.58
CA VAL A 679 -18.97 37.62 13.64
C VAL A 679 -20.10 38.65 13.51
N PHE A 680 -20.07 39.70 14.34
CA PHE A 680 -21.10 40.73 14.41
C PHE A 680 -20.49 42.12 14.15
N ASN A 681 -21.22 42.94 13.37
CA ASN A 681 -20.78 44.28 12.96
C ASN A 681 -21.86 45.35 13.00
#